data_AF-A0A8K0I879-F1
#
_entry.id   AF-A0A8K0I879-F1
#
_cell.length_a   1.000
_cell.length_b   1.000
_cell.length_c   1.000
_cell.angle_alpha   90.00
_cell.angle_beta   90.00
_cell.angle_gamma   90.00
#
_symmetry.space_group_name_H-M   'P 1'
#
loop_
_entity.id
_entity.type
_entity.pdbx_description
1 polymer ?
#
loop_
_entity_poly.entity_id
_entity_poly.type
_entity_poly.pdbx_seq_one_letter_code
_entity_poly.pdbx_strand_id
1 'polypeptide(L)'
;MARAHGSQCGFCTPGFVMSIYALLRSCKMPPSEEQIEESLAGNLCRCTGYRPIIDAFRVFAKHDDTLYTNSSSRSYSNGETICPSSGKPCSCGKDMVSNGESSIEVCRKQHIPFSYNEIDGSSYSEKELIFPPELVLRKKMPLSMCGFGGIKWYHPLRLKHLLDLKSCYPEAKLVVGNSEVGIETKFKNTQYQVLISVTHVPELNVLSVKENGLEIGASVRLAQLQQILRNVIAERDTDETSSCRAILEQLKWFAGKQIKNVASIAGNICTASPISDLNPLWMASGAKFQIIDCKGNIRTDPAKDFFLGYRKVNLAHNEILLSIFLPWTRPYEFVKEFKQAHRREDDIALVNAGMRAFLKEDNGNWIVSDVSVVYGGVAPVSLIASKTERFLMGKKWNKKLIQDTLQILKEDVPLAEDAPGGMVEFRKSLTLSFFFKFFSWVTHKMNEKGSVMEGLHKTDLSAIQSYSRPPSVGSQFYEMARHGTAVGLPIIHLSSKLQVTGGAEYTDDVAVPPHCLHAALVLSKKAPARILSIDDSLSKTSPGFEGLFLSRDIPGSNKIGAVVHDEELFASEIVTCVGQVIGVVVADTHENAKIAANKVLIEYEELPAILSIREAVNSCSFFSNTEKCLVKGDVEWCFQSGACDKITEGMFKLEDKSIFTWSRIAVWFGQLMMEMKFI
;
A
#
# COMPACT_ATOMS: atom_id res chain seq x y z
N MET A 1 -2.71 19.88 13.95
CA MET A 1 -1.51 19.51 13.16
C MET A 1 -0.34 20.49 13.30
N ALA A 2 -0.43 21.76 12.88
CA ALA A 2 0.70 22.71 12.97
C ALA A 2 1.25 22.89 14.39
N ARG A 3 0.35 23.13 15.37
CA ARG A 3 0.69 23.28 16.80
C ARG A 3 1.33 22.05 17.44
N ALA A 4 1.13 20.88 16.86
CA ALA A 4 1.63 19.61 17.36
C ALA A 4 2.95 19.17 16.67
N HIS A 5 3.60 20.08 15.94
CA HIS A 5 4.78 19.79 15.11
C HIS A 5 4.58 18.63 14.11
N GLY A 6 3.33 18.41 13.69
CA GLY A 6 2.97 17.38 12.71
C GLY A 6 3.39 17.71 11.27
N SER A 7 4.11 18.82 11.05
CA SER A 7 4.58 19.26 9.73
C SER A 7 6.04 19.70 9.80
N GLN A 8 6.87 19.16 8.91
CA GLN A 8 8.28 19.55 8.73
C GLN A 8 8.48 20.16 7.33
N CYS A 9 8.72 19.35 6.29
CA CYS A 9 8.81 19.86 4.92
C CYS A 9 7.47 20.40 4.38
N GLY A 10 6.35 19.90 4.91
CA GLY A 10 4.99 20.35 4.60
C GLY A 10 4.32 19.71 3.38
N PHE A 11 5.06 19.04 2.49
CA PHE A 11 4.52 18.58 1.21
C PHE A 11 3.40 17.54 1.35
N CYS A 12 3.53 16.60 2.29
CA CYS A 12 2.49 15.61 2.56
C CYS A 12 1.32 16.16 3.40
N THR A 13 1.51 17.32 4.04
CA THR A 13 0.61 17.85 5.08
C THR A 13 -0.82 18.07 4.58
N PRO A 14 -1.08 18.68 3.40
CA PRO A 14 -2.44 18.82 2.88
C PRO A 14 -3.16 17.48 2.72
N GLY A 15 -2.45 16.44 2.27
CA GLY A 15 -3.03 15.09 2.13
C GLY A 15 -3.50 14.51 3.47
N PHE A 16 -2.72 14.66 4.54
CA PHE A 16 -3.11 14.21 5.89
C PHE A 16 -4.31 15.01 6.42
N VAL A 17 -4.31 16.33 6.21
CA VAL A 17 -5.42 17.21 6.61
C VAL A 17 -6.71 16.77 5.92
N MET A 18 -6.68 16.54 4.60
CA MET A 18 -7.87 16.12 3.84
C MET A 18 -8.38 14.74 4.22
N SER A 19 -7.50 13.78 4.54
CA SER A 19 -7.92 12.44 5.00
C SER A 19 -8.68 12.50 6.33
N ILE A 20 -8.23 13.32 7.28
CA ILE A 20 -8.93 13.48 8.56
C ILE A 20 -10.18 14.33 8.40
N TYR A 21 -10.12 15.41 7.62
CA TYR A 21 -11.30 16.21 7.29
C TYR A 21 -12.42 15.33 6.72
N ALA A 22 -12.12 14.49 5.73
CA ALA A 22 -13.09 13.58 5.13
C ALA A 22 -13.66 12.56 6.13
N LEU A 23 -12.83 12.04 7.05
CA LEU A 23 -13.26 11.17 8.14
C LEU A 23 -14.26 11.87 9.06
N LEU A 24 -13.89 13.06 9.58
CA LEU A 24 -14.73 13.83 10.50
C LEU A 24 -16.08 14.21 9.87
N ARG A 25 -16.10 14.55 8.57
CA ARG A 25 -17.34 14.83 7.83
C ARG A 25 -18.22 13.60 7.60
N SER A 26 -17.64 12.40 7.61
CA SER A 26 -18.36 11.14 7.38
C SER A 26 -18.91 10.53 8.66
N CYS A 27 -18.39 10.92 9.82
CA CYS A 27 -18.75 10.38 11.11
C CYS A 27 -19.82 11.23 11.81
N LYS A 28 -20.89 10.59 12.31
CA LYS A 28 -21.92 11.26 13.14
C LYS A 28 -21.48 11.45 14.59
N MET A 29 -20.59 10.59 15.06
CA MET A 29 -20.00 10.63 16.40
C MET A 29 -18.48 10.80 16.26
N PRO A 30 -17.76 11.24 17.32
CA PRO A 30 -16.30 11.27 17.29
C PRO A 30 -15.72 9.90 16.86
N PRO A 31 -14.77 9.86 15.90
CA PRO A 31 -14.17 8.61 15.42
C PRO A 31 -13.37 7.91 16.52
N SER A 32 -13.12 6.61 16.40
CA SER A 32 -12.15 5.91 17.26
C SER A 32 -10.71 6.18 16.81
N GLU A 33 -9.72 5.90 17.67
CA GLU A 33 -8.30 5.96 17.28
C GLU A 33 -7.98 5.03 16.10
N GLU A 34 -8.58 3.84 16.05
CA GLU A 34 -8.40 2.90 14.93
C GLU A 34 -8.93 3.49 13.61
N GLN A 35 -10.06 4.20 13.64
CA GLN A 35 -10.61 4.86 12.44
C GLN A 35 -9.72 6.02 11.96
N ILE A 36 -9.11 6.76 12.88
CA ILE A 36 -8.13 7.80 12.56
C ILE A 36 -6.91 7.17 11.88
N GLU A 37 -6.31 6.14 12.49
CA GLU A 37 -5.15 5.46 11.89
C GLU A 37 -5.49 4.82 10.52
N GLU A 38 -6.66 4.18 10.37
CA GLU A 38 -7.11 3.61 9.07
C GLU A 38 -7.25 4.70 7.99
N SER A 39 -7.78 5.88 8.34
CA SER A 39 -7.92 7.00 7.39
C SER A 39 -6.56 7.55 6.94
N LEU A 40 -5.54 7.46 7.80
CA LEU A 40 -4.18 7.92 7.51
C LEU A 40 -3.31 6.88 6.79
N ALA A 41 -3.73 5.61 6.72
CA ALA A 41 -2.92 4.53 6.18
C ALA A 41 -2.51 4.70 4.70
N GLY A 42 -3.30 5.47 3.93
CA GLY A 42 -2.98 5.83 2.53
C GLY A 42 -2.12 7.07 2.37
N ASN A 43 -1.66 7.67 3.47
CA ASN A 43 -0.85 8.87 3.48
C ASN A 43 0.54 8.54 4.01
N LEU A 44 1.55 9.03 3.30
CA LEU A 44 2.93 8.72 3.65
C LEU A 44 3.70 10.00 4.00
N CYS A 45 4.56 9.91 5.00
CA CYS A 45 5.42 10.98 5.47
C CYS A 45 6.84 10.45 5.68
N ARG A 46 7.85 11.18 5.18
CA ARG A 46 9.27 10.82 5.36
C ARG A 46 9.94 11.57 6.51
N CYS A 47 9.42 12.75 6.85
CA CYS A 47 10.10 13.70 7.74
C CYS A 47 9.72 13.48 9.22
N THR A 48 8.43 13.33 9.52
CA THR A 48 7.93 13.40 10.90
C THR A 48 8.01 12.10 11.68
N GLY A 49 8.16 10.96 11.00
CA GLY A 49 8.02 9.64 11.62
C GLY A 49 6.59 9.34 12.12
N TYR A 50 5.58 10.05 11.61
CA TYR A 50 4.13 9.91 11.88
C TYR A 50 3.66 10.24 13.31
N ARG A 51 4.47 10.01 14.35
CA ARG A 51 4.07 10.20 15.75
C ARG A 51 3.40 11.57 16.02
N PRO A 52 4.00 12.72 15.70
CA PRO A 52 3.36 14.02 15.95
C PRO A 52 2.13 14.28 15.07
N ILE A 53 1.96 13.56 13.97
CA ILE A 53 0.74 13.63 13.13
C ILE A 53 -0.41 12.90 13.83
N ILE A 54 -0.15 11.69 14.32
CA ILE A 54 -1.15 10.89 15.04
C ILE A 54 -1.60 11.64 16.30
N ASP A 55 -0.66 12.12 17.12
CA ASP A 55 -0.96 12.91 18.32
C ASP A 55 -1.84 14.13 17.99
N ALA A 56 -1.56 14.80 16.86
CA ALA A 56 -2.32 15.98 16.44
C ALA A 56 -3.78 15.70 16.09
N PHE A 57 -4.13 14.46 15.73
CA PHE A 57 -5.48 14.08 15.31
C PHE A 57 -6.21 13.25 16.35
N ARG A 58 -5.50 12.64 17.30
CA ARG A 58 -6.09 11.96 18.46
C ARG A 58 -7.05 12.80 19.28
N VAL A 59 -6.89 14.12 19.26
CA VAL A 59 -7.83 15.06 19.92
C VAL A 59 -9.27 14.95 19.42
N PHE A 60 -9.48 14.37 18.23
CA PHE A 60 -10.80 14.12 17.67
C PHE A 60 -11.35 12.73 18.01
N ALA A 61 -10.55 11.87 18.66
CA ALA A 61 -10.95 10.52 18.98
C ALA A 61 -11.99 10.52 20.11
N LYS A 62 -12.93 9.57 20.07
CA LYS A 62 -13.72 9.23 21.25
C LYS A 62 -12.78 8.62 22.29
N HIS A 63 -12.53 9.34 23.39
CA HIS A 63 -11.84 8.78 24.54
C HIS A 63 -12.74 7.74 25.19
N ASP A 64 -12.40 6.46 25.01
CA ASP A 64 -12.98 5.39 25.81
C ASP A 64 -12.06 5.17 27.00
N ASP A 65 -12.27 5.97 28.06
CA ASP A 65 -11.49 5.84 29.29
C ASP A 65 -11.70 4.47 29.95
N THR A 66 -12.71 3.69 29.55
CA THR A 66 -13.01 2.37 30.14
C THR A 66 -11.90 1.33 29.92
N LEU A 67 -11.08 1.48 28.87
CA LEU A 67 -9.91 0.60 28.62
C LEU A 67 -8.71 0.93 29.53
N TYR A 68 -8.64 2.16 30.05
CA TYR A 68 -7.58 2.61 30.96
C TYR A 68 -8.04 2.60 32.43
N THR A 69 -9.35 2.71 32.66
CA THR A 69 -9.99 2.41 33.93
C THR A 69 -10.44 0.95 33.92
N ASN A 70 -9.52 0.02 34.14
CA ASN A 70 -9.86 -1.27 34.73
C ASN A 70 -10.32 -1.04 36.21
N SER A 71 -11.28 -0.14 36.41
CA SER A 71 -12.07 -0.04 37.62
C SER A 71 -13.07 -1.18 37.60
N SER A 72 -12.58 -2.41 37.75
CA SER A 72 -13.26 -3.30 38.67
C SER A 72 -13.34 -2.50 39.97
N SER A 73 -14.54 -2.12 40.36
CA SER A 73 -14.86 -1.47 41.63
C SER A 73 -14.37 -2.34 42.79
N ARG A 74 -13.08 -2.23 43.11
CA ARG A 74 -12.49 -2.64 44.37
C ARG A 74 -11.88 -1.38 44.95
N SER A 75 -12.65 -0.78 45.84
CA SER A 75 -12.22 0.22 46.79
C SER A 75 -10.91 -0.21 47.45
N TYR A 76 -9.78 0.30 46.94
CA TYR A 76 -8.51 0.27 47.66
C TYR A 76 -8.43 1.53 48.51
N SER A 77 -8.79 1.37 49.76
CA SER A 77 -8.41 2.27 50.84
C SER A 77 -6.89 2.38 50.93
N ASN A 78 -6.40 3.61 51.03
CA ASN A 78 -5.09 4.04 51.52
C ASN A 78 -3.86 3.86 50.58
N GLY A 79 -3.53 4.95 49.86
CA GLY A 79 -2.21 5.58 50.01
C GLY A 79 -0.97 4.96 49.36
N GLU A 80 -1.10 4.19 48.27
CA GLU A 80 0.06 3.71 47.49
C GLU A 80 0.23 4.46 46.17
N THR A 81 1.32 5.21 46.04
CA THR A 81 1.75 5.88 44.80
C THR A 81 2.31 4.87 43.79
N ILE A 82 1.76 4.85 42.58
CA ILE A 82 2.22 4.00 41.47
C ILE A 82 3.32 4.73 40.69
N CYS A 83 4.42 4.03 40.37
CA CYS A 83 5.56 4.60 39.65
C CYS A 83 5.26 4.79 38.15
N PRO A 84 5.44 6.00 37.57
CA PRO A 84 5.17 6.28 36.16
C PRO A 84 5.99 5.43 35.18
N SER A 85 7.20 5.01 35.58
CA SER A 85 8.10 4.25 34.70
C SER A 85 7.84 2.75 34.69
N SER A 86 7.19 2.20 35.73
CA SER A 86 7.02 0.74 35.89
C SER A 86 5.57 0.29 36.03
N GLY A 87 4.62 1.20 36.27
CA GLY A 87 3.21 0.87 36.45
C GLY A 87 2.93 0.02 37.70
N LYS A 88 3.86 -0.05 38.65
CA LYS A 88 3.75 -0.81 39.91
C LYS A 88 3.83 0.12 41.13
N PRO A 89 3.27 -0.27 42.29
CA PRO A 89 3.41 0.49 43.54
C PRO A 89 4.88 0.73 43.87
N CYS A 90 5.29 1.98 44.12
CA CYS A 90 6.63 2.31 44.63
C CYS A 90 6.54 3.13 45.92
N SER A 91 7.52 2.92 46.79
CA SER A 91 7.78 3.71 47.99
C SER A 91 8.64 4.96 47.71
N CYS A 92 8.91 5.25 46.43
CA CYS A 92 9.81 6.31 45.99
C CYS A 92 9.31 7.76 46.22
N GLY A 93 8.19 7.93 46.93
CA GLY A 93 7.58 9.21 47.26
C GLY A 93 7.54 9.59 48.75
N LYS A 94 8.19 8.84 49.65
CA LYS A 94 8.22 9.17 51.09
C LYS A 94 9.65 9.26 51.61
N ASP A 95 10.24 10.44 51.45
CA ASP A 95 11.30 10.93 52.35
C ASP A 95 11.25 12.47 52.35
N MET A 96 10.37 13.03 53.18
CA MET A 96 10.61 14.34 53.77
C MET A 96 11.44 14.12 55.03
N VAL A 97 12.75 14.28 54.91
CA VAL A 97 13.65 14.39 56.06
C VAL A 97 13.88 15.87 56.31
N SER A 98 13.22 16.38 57.34
CA SER A 98 13.55 17.64 58.01
C SER A 98 14.83 17.45 58.83
N ASN A 99 15.90 18.16 58.45
CA ASN A 99 16.93 18.66 59.36
C ASN A 99 17.66 19.84 58.70
N GLY A 100 17.94 20.85 59.51
CA GLY A 100 18.24 22.23 59.08
C GLY A 100 19.63 22.51 58.52
N GLU A 101 19.72 23.78 58.08
CA GLU A 101 20.87 24.61 57.75
C GLU A 101 21.52 24.54 56.35
N SER A 102 21.52 25.74 55.74
CA SER A 102 22.24 26.23 54.57
C SER A 102 21.76 25.78 53.18
N SER A 103 21.20 26.78 52.50
CA SER A 103 20.75 26.82 51.11
C SER A 103 21.83 26.45 50.10
N ILE A 104 21.62 25.33 49.40
CA ILE A 104 22.10 25.15 48.02
C ILE A 104 20.90 24.72 47.19
N GLU A 105 20.42 25.66 46.38
CA GLU A 105 19.35 25.50 45.41
C GLU A 105 19.85 24.57 44.29
N VAL A 106 19.80 23.25 44.52
CA VAL A 106 19.99 22.27 43.44
C VAL A 106 18.72 22.31 42.60
N CYS A 107 18.79 23.12 41.54
CA CYS A 107 17.77 23.29 40.51
C CYS A 107 17.37 21.91 39.96
N ARG A 108 16.30 21.31 40.50
CA ARG A 108 15.68 20.10 39.96
C ARG A 108 15.18 20.46 38.56
N LYS A 109 15.95 20.09 37.53
CA LYS A 109 15.54 20.18 36.13
C LYS A 109 14.22 19.44 35.95
N GLN A 110 13.11 20.17 36.03
CA GLN A 110 11.77 19.67 35.78
C GLN A 110 11.69 19.29 34.30
N HIS A 111 11.84 17.99 34.02
CA HIS A 111 11.47 17.44 32.73
C HIS A 111 9.94 17.41 32.70
N ILE A 112 9.32 18.45 32.15
CA ILE A 112 7.86 18.53 32.04
C ILE A 112 7.44 17.70 30.82
N PRO A 113 6.55 16.70 30.97
CA PRO A 113 5.93 16.03 29.84
C PRO A 113 5.13 17.07 29.05
N PHE A 114 5.47 17.29 27.79
CA PHE A 114 4.69 18.19 26.93
C PHE A 114 3.42 17.48 26.47
N SER A 115 2.26 17.88 26.99
CA SER A 115 0.96 17.49 26.42
C SER A 115 0.62 18.48 25.32
N TYR A 116 0.55 18.01 24.06
CA TYR A 116 0.14 18.83 22.92
C TYR A 116 -1.37 19.18 22.92
N ASN A 117 -2.12 18.75 23.95
CA ASN A 117 -3.57 18.61 23.91
C ASN A 117 -4.29 19.50 24.94
N GLU A 118 -4.13 20.81 24.82
CA GLU A 118 -5.08 21.77 25.41
C GLU A 118 -6.25 22.10 24.45
N ILE A 119 -6.22 21.54 23.24
CA ILE A 119 -7.23 21.80 22.21
C ILE A 119 -8.37 20.78 22.35
N ASP A 120 -9.56 21.28 22.67
CA ASP A 120 -10.79 20.51 22.64
C ASP A 120 -11.25 20.28 21.18
N GLY A 121 -11.10 19.04 20.71
CA GLY A 121 -11.53 18.61 19.38
C GLY A 121 -13.05 18.58 19.18
N SER A 122 -13.85 18.70 20.24
CA SER A 122 -15.32 18.71 20.16
C SER A 122 -15.90 20.02 19.59
N SER A 123 -15.10 21.10 19.61
CA SER A 123 -15.47 22.44 19.11
C SER A 123 -15.55 22.57 17.57
N TYR A 124 -15.23 21.50 16.84
CA TYR A 124 -15.04 21.50 15.38
C TYR A 124 -16.35 21.60 14.54
N SER A 125 -17.53 21.60 15.16
CA SER A 125 -18.77 21.23 14.44
C SER A 125 -19.60 22.36 13.80
N GLU A 126 -19.31 23.64 14.04
CA GLU A 126 -20.34 24.67 13.79
C GLU A 126 -20.25 25.44 12.45
N LYS A 127 -19.15 25.36 11.68
CA LYS A 127 -18.95 26.19 10.47
C LYS A 127 -18.30 25.46 9.30
N GLU A 128 -18.96 24.42 8.81
CA GLU A 128 -18.49 23.64 7.66
C GLU A 128 -19.02 24.14 6.32
N LEU A 129 -18.33 23.77 5.23
CA LEU A 129 -18.78 24.07 3.87
C LEU A 129 -20.12 23.38 3.59
N ILE A 130 -21.11 24.17 3.16
CA ILE A 130 -22.39 23.66 2.69
C ILE A 130 -22.19 22.88 1.38
N PHE A 131 -23.00 21.85 1.18
CA PHE A 131 -23.04 21.19 -0.13
C PHE A 131 -23.66 22.16 -1.16
N PRO A 132 -23.03 22.38 -2.33
CA PRO A 132 -23.51 23.36 -3.30
C PRO A 132 -24.98 23.12 -3.71
N PRO A 133 -25.90 24.07 -3.47
CA PRO A 133 -27.32 23.88 -3.78
C PRO A 133 -27.59 23.58 -5.26
N GLU A 134 -26.79 24.16 -6.17
CA GLU A 134 -26.88 23.91 -7.61
C GLU A 134 -26.71 22.41 -7.95
N LEU A 135 -25.81 21.71 -7.25
CA LEU A 135 -25.57 20.28 -7.49
C LEU A 135 -26.71 19.40 -6.97
N VAL A 136 -27.43 19.83 -5.93
CA VAL A 136 -28.62 19.12 -5.42
C VAL A 136 -29.75 19.17 -6.45
N LEU A 137 -29.92 20.33 -7.08
CA LEU A 137 -30.99 20.58 -8.06
C LEU A 137 -30.65 20.03 -9.46
N ARG A 138 -29.39 19.66 -9.70
CA ARG A 138 -28.94 19.19 -11.01
C ARG A 138 -29.56 17.83 -11.36
N LYS A 139 -30.31 17.79 -12.47
CA LYS A 139 -30.81 16.53 -13.03
C LYS A 139 -29.65 15.72 -13.60
N LYS A 140 -29.57 14.43 -13.22
CA LYS A 140 -28.61 13.49 -13.81
C LYS A 140 -28.95 13.28 -15.28
N MET A 141 -27.97 13.49 -16.16
CA MET A 141 -28.08 13.26 -17.60
C MET A 141 -26.93 12.39 -18.08
N PRO A 142 -27.14 11.53 -19.09
CA PRO A 142 -26.04 10.81 -19.72
C PRO A 142 -25.11 11.82 -20.40
N LEU A 143 -23.80 11.54 -20.39
CA LEU A 143 -22.79 12.42 -20.98
C LEU A 143 -22.01 11.68 -22.07
N SER A 144 -21.60 12.44 -23.08
CA SER A 144 -20.63 12.02 -24.10
C SER A 144 -19.66 13.16 -24.30
N MET A 145 -18.37 12.88 -24.15
CA MET A 145 -17.29 13.84 -24.29
C MET A 145 -16.24 13.31 -25.25
N CYS A 146 -15.62 14.20 -26.02
CA CYS A 146 -14.44 13.91 -26.81
C CYS A 146 -13.26 14.66 -26.20
N GLY A 147 -12.22 13.92 -25.83
CA GLY A 147 -10.96 14.43 -25.31
C GLY A 147 -9.89 14.57 -26.38
N PHE A 148 -8.72 15.01 -25.97
CA PHE A 148 -7.54 15.11 -26.81
C PHE A 148 -7.18 13.75 -27.43
N GLY A 149 -6.62 13.75 -28.64
CA GLY A 149 -6.26 12.52 -29.36
C GLY A 149 -7.45 11.66 -29.82
N GLY A 150 -8.67 12.21 -29.83
CA GLY A 150 -9.87 11.51 -30.30
C GLY A 150 -10.51 10.56 -29.28
N ILE A 151 -10.06 10.59 -28.03
CA ILE A 151 -10.60 9.75 -26.95
C ILE A 151 -12.08 10.08 -26.74
N LYS A 152 -12.95 9.08 -26.78
CA LYS A 152 -14.37 9.21 -26.48
C LYS A 152 -14.66 8.71 -25.08
N TRP A 153 -15.32 9.52 -24.27
CA TRP A 153 -15.77 9.15 -22.94
C TRP A 153 -17.30 9.21 -22.85
N TYR A 154 -17.90 8.09 -22.46
CA TYR A 154 -19.35 7.96 -22.31
C TYR A 154 -19.73 7.71 -20.85
N HIS A 155 -20.85 8.28 -20.44
CA HIS A 155 -21.43 8.08 -19.11
C HIS A 155 -22.91 7.72 -19.19
N PRO A 156 -23.24 6.43 -19.36
CA PRO A 156 -24.61 5.96 -19.35
C PRO A 156 -25.20 5.97 -17.93
N LEU A 157 -26.51 6.21 -17.84
CA LEU A 157 -27.30 6.14 -16.60
C LEU A 157 -28.25 4.95 -16.53
N ARG A 158 -28.30 4.13 -17.58
CA ARG A 158 -29.18 2.95 -17.70
C ARG A 158 -28.38 1.78 -18.24
N LEU A 159 -28.65 0.58 -17.73
CA LEU A 159 -27.97 -0.64 -18.19
C LEU A 159 -28.14 -0.84 -19.69
N LYS A 160 -29.34 -0.63 -20.25
CA LYS A 160 -29.57 -0.73 -21.70
C LYS A 160 -28.60 0.12 -22.53
N HIS A 161 -28.40 1.39 -22.16
CA HIS A 161 -27.48 2.26 -22.87
C HIS A 161 -26.01 1.81 -22.75
N LEU A 162 -25.63 1.24 -21.60
CA LEU A 162 -24.31 0.64 -21.44
C LEU A 162 -24.12 -0.56 -22.38
N LEU A 163 -25.13 -1.45 -22.47
CA LEU A 163 -25.10 -2.60 -23.37
C LEU A 163 -25.05 -2.17 -24.84
N ASP A 164 -25.86 -1.17 -25.22
CA ASP A 164 -25.84 -0.60 -26.58
C ASP A 164 -24.45 -0.02 -26.89
N LEU A 165 -23.85 0.74 -25.97
CA LEU A 165 -22.49 1.28 -26.14
C LEU A 165 -21.43 0.18 -26.24
N LYS A 166 -21.53 -0.88 -25.43
CA LYS A 166 -20.61 -2.03 -25.49
C LYS A 166 -20.77 -2.81 -26.80
N SER A 167 -21.99 -2.89 -27.34
CA SER A 167 -22.25 -3.46 -28.67
C SER A 167 -21.63 -2.62 -29.78
N CYS A 168 -21.73 -1.30 -29.71
CA CYS A 168 -21.14 -0.38 -30.68
C CYS A 168 -19.60 -0.33 -30.58
N TYR A 169 -19.08 -0.48 -29.36
CA TYR A 169 -17.65 -0.43 -29.07
C TYR A 169 -17.21 -1.63 -28.22
N PRO A 170 -17.03 -2.82 -28.83
CA PRO A 170 -16.65 -4.03 -28.10
C PRO A 170 -15.31 -3.92 -27.36
N GLU A 171 -14.38 -3.09 -27.87
CA GLU A 171 -13.09 -2.83 -27.22
C GLU A 171 -13.12 -1.70 -26.18
N ALA A 172 -14.29 -1.10 -25.93
CA ALA A 172 -14.39 -0.02 -24.95
C ALA A 172 -14.02 -0.51 -23.54
N LYS A 173 -13.17 0.27 -22.87
CA LYS A 173 -12.74 0.00 -21.50
C LYS A 173 -13.76 0.58 -20.53
N LEU A 174 -14.29 -0.28 -19.66
CA LEU A 174 -15.17 0.15 -18.58
C LEU A 174 -14.36 0.76 -17.44
N VAL A 175 -14.82 1.90 -16.92
CA VAL A 175 -14.14 2.64 -15.86
C VAL A 175 -15.09 2.91 -14.69
N VAL A 176 -14.63 2.59 -13.48
CA VAL A 176 -15.28 3.00 -12.23
C VAL A 176 -14.36 3.92 -11.44
N GLY A 177 -13.38 3.36 -10.72
CA GLY A 177 -12.47 4.12 -9.86
C GLY A 177 -11.15 4.56 -10.52
N ASN A 178 -10.91 4.16 -11.77
CA ASN A 178 -9.68 4.43 -12.53
C ASN A 178 -8.35 3.96 -11.88
N SER A 179 -8.40 3.21 -10.77
CA SER A 179 -7.22 2.80 -9.99
C SER A 179 -6.33 1.77 -10.68
N GLU A 180 -6.81 1.11 -11.73
CA GLU A 180 -6.00 0.26 -12.61
C GLU A 180 -5.81 0.90 -14.00
N VAL A 181 -6.92 1.33 -14.63
CA VAL A 181 -6.87 1.95 -15.97
C VAL A 181 -5.92 3.15 -16.00
N GLY A 182 -5.93 3.99 -14.96
CA GLY A 182 -4.99 5.11 -14.84
C GLY A 182 -3.53 4.69 -14.73
N ILE A 183 -3.24 3.56 -14.10
CA ILE A 183 -1.88 2.98 -14.01
C ILE A 183 -1.46 2.43 -15.37
N GLU A 184 -2.34 1.72 -16.07
CA GLU A 184 -2.10 1.22 -17.42
C GLU A 184 -1.81 2.36 -18.39
N THR A 185 -2.62 3.43 -18.37
CA THR A 185 -2.41 4.58 -19.24
C THR A 185 -1.12 5.35 -18.89
N LYS A 186 -0.80 5.51 -17.60
CA LYS A 186 0.33 6.36 -17.19
C LYS A 186 1.69 5.65 -17.20
N PHE A 187 1.74 4.38 -16.81
CA PHE A 187 3.00 3.65 -16.62
C PHE A 187 3.21 2.53 -17.62
N LYS A 188 2.15 2.00 -18.25
CA LYS A 188 2.26 0.99 -19.31
C LYS A 188 2.03 1.56 -20.71
N ASN A 189 1.79 2.88 -20.81
CA ASN A 189 1.49 3.60 -22.05
C ASN A 189 0.32 2.98 -22.85
N THR A 190 -0.62 2.32 -22.17
CA THR A 190 -1.78 1.73 -22.83
C THR A 190 -2.72 2.84 -23.32
N GLN A 191 -3.14 2.76 -24.58
CA GLN A 191 -4.04 3.74 -25.19
C GLN A 191 -5.46 3.15 -25.33
N TYR A 192 -6.43 3.83 -24.73
CA TYR A 192 -7.85 3.46 -24.80
C TYR A 192 -8.64 4.53 -25.56
N GLN A 193 -9.14 4.19 -26.74
CA GLN A 193 -9.88 5.13 -27.60
C GLN A 193 -11.31 5.40 -27.10
N VAL A 194 -11.94 4.42 -26.47
CA VAL A 194 -13.30 4.55 -25.92
C VAL A 194 -13.32 4.11 -24.46
N LEU A 195 -13.76 5.01 -23.60
CA LEU A 195 -13.95 4.80 -22.17
C LEU A 195 -15.43 4.92 -21.83
N ILE A 196 -15.96 3.99 -21.04
CA ILE A 196 -17.35 4.04 -20.57
C ILE A 196 -17.36 4.04 -19.04
N SER A 197 -17.79 5.15 -18.44
CA SER A 197 -17.97 5.24 -16.99
C SER A 197 -19.30 4.61 -16.57
N VAL A 198 -19.21 3.47 -15.87
CA VAL A 198 -20.37 2.70 -15.44
C VAL A 198 -20.82 3.00 -14.01
N THR A 199 -20.24 4.07 -13.43
CA THR A 199 -20.41 4.47 -12.02
C THR A 199 -21.86 4.70 -11.57
N HIS A 200 -22.75 5.11 -12.48
CA HIS A 200 -24.12 5.52 -12.19
C HIS A 200 -25.19 4.58 -12.76
N VAL A 201 -24.81 3.42 -13.28
CA VAL A 201 -25.78 2.39 -13.72
C VAL A 201 -26.33 1.69 -12.48
N PRO A 202 -27.63 1.82 -12.15
CA PRO A 202 -28.18 1.33 -10.87
C PRO A 202 -27.96 -0.17 -10.62
N GLU A 203 -28.14 -0.99 -11.65
CA GLU A 203 -28.05 -2.45 -11.59
C GLU A 203 -26.64 -2.91 -11.19
N LEU A 204 -25.59 -2.18 -11.60
CA LEU A 204 -24.21 -2.45 -11.22
C LEU A 204 -23.86 -1.97 -9.81
N ASN A 205 -24.76 -1.27 -9.12
CA ASN A 205 -24.54 -0.72 -7.78
C ASN A 205 -25.46 -1.34 -6.72
N VAL A 206 -26.15 -2.44 -7.07
CA VAL A 206 -27.00 -3.18 -6.14
C VAL A 206 -26.16 -3.77 -5.00
N LEU A 207 -26.66 -3.64 -3.77
CA LEU A 207 -26.18 -4.38 -2.61
C LEU A 207 -27.42 -4.95 -1.91
N SER A 208 -27.62 -6.26 -2.03
CA SER A 208 -28.82 -6.92 -1.53
C SER A 208 -28.44 -8.17 -0.74
N VAL A 209 -28.83 -8.19 0.53
CA VAL A 209 -28.83 -9.41 1.35
C VAL A 209 -30.00 -10.28 0.85
N LYS A 210 -29.72 -11.52 0.46
CA LYS A 210 -30.72 -12.53 0.08
C LYS A 210 -30.75 -13.62 1.14
N GLU A 211 -31.74 -14.50 1.03
CA GLU A 211 -31.88 -15.66 1.92
C GLU A 211 -30.66 -16.59 1.86
N ASN A 212 -30.07 -16.77 0.67
CA ASN A 212 -29.01 -17.74 0.39
C ASN A 212 -27.61 -17.12 0.17
N GLY A 213 -27.48 -15.79 0.20
CA GLY A 213 -26.20 -15.12 -0.01
C GLY A 213 -26.31 -13.60 -0.12
N LEU A 214 -25.17 -12.95 -0.35
CA LEU A 214 -25.06 -11.53 -0.64
C LEU A 214 -24.93 -11.30 -2.15
N GLU A 215 -25.84 -10.53 -2.72
CA GLU A 215 -25.75 -10.06 -4.11
C GLU A 215 -25.07 -8.68 -4.15
N ILE A 216 -24.01 -8.59 -4.95
CA ILE A 216 -23.10 -7.45 -5.00
C ILE A 216 -22.93 -6.99 -6.44
N GLY A 217 -23.37 -5.78 -6.77
CA GLY A 217 -23.21 -5.18 -8.08
C GLY A 217 -21.74 -4.94 -8.44
N ALA A 218 -21.41 -5.09 -9.71
CA ALA A 218 -20.04 -4.97 -10.24
C ALA A 218 -19.33 -3.63 -9.93
N SER A 219 -20.08 -2.53 -9.90
CA SER A 219 -19.58 -1.16 -9.67
C SER A 219 -19.60 -0.72 -8.21
N VAL A 220 -20.02 -1.59 -7.29
CA VAL A 220 -19.93 -1.33 -5.84
C VAL A 220 -18.48 -1.08 -5.45
N ARG A 221 -18.25 -0.05 -4.63
CA ARG A 221 -16.91 0.33 -4.18
C ARG A 221 -16.50 -0.51 -2.98
N LEU A 222 -15.19 -0.76 -2.84
CA LEU A 222 -14.66 -1.57 -1.75
C LEU A 222 -15.03 -1.01 -0.36
N ALA A 223 -15.07 0.31 -0.20
CA ALA A 223 -15.53 0.94 1.04
C ALA A 223 -17.01 0.65 1.37
N GLN A 224 -17.87 0.57 0.35
CA GLN A 224 -19.28 0.20 0.53
C GLN A 224 -19.42 -1.29 0.86
N LEU A 225 -18.61 -2.14 0.22
CA LEU A 225 -18.51 -3.56 0.55
C LEU A 225 -18.10 -3.76 2.02
N GLN A 226 -17.07 -3.05 2.50
CA GLN A 226 -16.66 -3.13 3.90
C GLN A 226 -17.81 -2.79 4.86
N GLN A 227 -18.61 -1.76 4.55
CA GLN A 227 -19.72 -1.37 5.40
C GLN A 227 -20.81 -2.44 5.47
N ILE A 228 -21.25 -2.97 4.32
CA ILE A 228 -22.30 -4.00 4.30
C ILE A 228 -21.81 -5.29 4.96
N LEU A 229 -20.55 -5.68 4.77
CA LEU A 229 -19.98 -6.86 5.44
C LEU A 229 -19.99 -6.70 6.96
N ARG A 230 -19.62 -5.52 7.49
CA ARG A 230 -19.70 -5.25 8.93
C ARG A 230 -21.12 -5.39 9.47
N ASN A 231 -22.11 -4.86 8.75
CA ASN A 231 -23.52 -4.97 9.16
C ASN A 231 -23.98 -6.44 9.16
N VAL A 232 -23.73 -7.17 8.08
CA VAL A 232 -24.10 -8.60 7.96
C VAL A 232 -23.43 -9.45 9.05
N ILE A 233 -22.15 -9.19 9.36
CA ILE A 233 -21.41 -9.88 10.41
C ILE A 233 -21.98 -9.61 11.81
N ALA A 234 -22.57 -8.44 12.04
CA ALA A 234 -23.18 -8.07 13.32
C ALA A 234 -24.60 -8.62 13.48
N GLU A 235 -25.33 -8.81 12.38
CA GLU A 235 -26.75 -9.21 12.39
C GLU A 235 -26.97 -10.72 12.23
N ARG A 236 -26.05 -11.44 11.58
CA ARG A 236 -26.18 -12.87 11.28
C ARG A 236 -25.26 -13.74 12.15
N ASP A 237 -25.58 -15.04 12.17
CA ASP A 237 -24.79 -16.02 12.91
C ASP A 237 -23.34 -16.10 12.43
N THR A 238 -22.45 -16.45 13.35
CA THR A 238 -21.01 -16.59 13.10
C THR A 238 -20.71 -17.64 12.03
N ASP A 239 -21.52 -18.71 11.97
CA ASP A 239 -21.40 -19.80 11.02
C ASP A 239 -21.80 -19.42 9.60
N GLU A 240 -22.71 -18.46 9.42
CA GLU A 240 -23.17 -18.02 8.09
C GLU A 240 -22.25 -16.96 7.46
N THR A 241 -21.41 -16.33 8.28
CA THR A 241 -20.65 -15.13 7.92
C THR A 241 -19.15 -15.36 7.79
N SER A 242 -18.69 -16.63 7.71
CA SER A 242 -17.26 -16.93 7.68
C SER A 242 -16.55 -16.33 6.46
N SER A 243 -17.13 -16.45 5.26
CA SER A 243 -16.61 -15.76 4.05
C SER A 243 -16.61 -14.24 4.19
N CYS A 244 -17.66 -13.67 4.78
CA CYS A 244 -17.77 -12.22 4.98
C CYS A 244 -16.66 -11.69 5.88
N ARG A 245 -16.36 -12.40 6.97
CA ARG A 245 -15.26 -12.06 7.90
C ARG A 245 -13.91 -12.14 7.19
N ALA A 246 -13.66 -13.20 6.42
CA ALA A 246 -12.40 -13.35 5.70
C ALA A 246 -12.16 -12.22 4.68
N ILE A 247 -13.20 -11.86 3.92
CA ILE A 247 -13.13 -10.72 2.97
C ILE A 247 -12.92 -9.39 3.71
N LEU A 248 -13.61 -9.18 4.83
CA LEU A 248 -13.45 -7.94 5.62
C LEU A 248 -12.04 -7.79 6.19
N GLU A 249 -11.47 -8.87 6.75
CA GLU A 249 -10.10 -8.89 7.26
C GLU A 249 -9.08 -8.65 6.14
N GLN A 250 -9.29 -9.23 4.96
CA GLN A 250 -8.43 -8.98 3.81
C GLN A 250 -8.48 -7.51 3.36
N LEU A 251 -9.65 -6.86 3.41
CA LEU A 251 -9.85 -5.45 3.08
C LEU A 251 -9.23 -4.48 4.10
N LYS A 252 -8.92 -4.95 5.32
CA LYS A 252 -8.18 -4.15 6.32
C LYS A 252 -6.81 -3.76 5.80
N TRP A 253 -6.14 -4.68 5.11
CA TRP A 253 -4.79 -4.53 4.55
C TRP A 253 -4.78 -4.17 3.06
N PHE A 254 -5.96 -3.86 2.49
CA PHE A 254 -6.11 -3.49 1.09
C PHE A 254 -6.05 -1.97 0.93
N ALA A 255 -4.90 -1.47 0.46
CA ALA A 255 -4.66 -0.08 0.11
C ALA A 255 -5.08 0.95 1.20
N GLY A 256 -4.97 2.24 0.86
CA GLY A 256 -5.55 3.33 1.66
C GLY A 256 -7.07 3.49 1.49
N LYS A 257 -7.69 4.29 2.38
CA LYS A 257 -9.12 4.65 2.31
C LYS A 257 -9.49 5.33 0.98
N GLN A 258 -8.58 6.14 0.45
CA GLN A 258 -8.70 6.86 -0.81
C GLN A 258 -8.97 5.90 -1.98
N ILE A 259 -8.17 4.84 -2.10
CA ILE A 259 -8.34 3.81 -3.12
C ILE A 259 -9.63 3.02 -2.87
N LYS A 260 -9.88 2.58 -1.63
CA LYS A 260 -11.09 1.81 -1.29
C LYS A 260 -12.39 2.57 -1.58
N ASN A 261 -12.40 3.89 -1.48
CA ASN A 261 -13.57 4.73 -1.74
C ASN A 261 -13.95 4.80 -3.23
N VAL A 262 -13.03 4.49 -4.15
CA VAL A 262 -13.28 4.60 -5.61
C VAL A 262 -13.15 3.27 -6.34
N ALA A 263 -12.26 2.38 -5.89
CA ALA A 263 -12.03 1.06 -6.49
C ALA A 263 -13.30 0.21 -6.41
N SER A 264 -13.70 -0.35 -7.56
CA SER A 264 -14.85 -1.23 -7.70
C SER A 264 -14.48 -2.70 -7.58
N ILE A 265 -15.43 -3.52 -7.14
CA ILE A 265 -15.26 -4.97 -7.04
C ILE A 265 -14.98 -5.60 -8.41
N ALA A 266 -15.76 -5.28 -9.44
CA ALA A 266 -15.50 -5.81 -10.79
C ALA A 266 -14.18 -5.30 -11.36
N GLY A 267 -13.80 -4.06 -11.07
CA GLY A 267 -12.47 -3.54 -11.39
C GLY A 267 -11.36 -4.42 -10.83
N ASN A 268 -11.46 -4.86 -9.57
CA ASN A 268 -10.49 -5.79 -8.97
C ASN A 268 -10.53 -7.20 -9.59
N ILE A 269 -11.73 -7.75 -9.80
CA ILE A 269 -11.94 -9.09 -10.39
C ILE A 269 -11.46 -9.14 -11.84
N CYS A 270 -12.00 -8.29 -12.71
CA CYS A 270 -11.74 -8.29 -14.15
C CYS A 270 -10.33 -7.85 -14.52
N THR A 271 -9.62 -7.13 -13.64
CA THR A 271 -8.18 -6.88 -13.82
C THR A 271 -7.38 -8.18 -13.79
N ALA A 272 -7.86 -9.20 -13.06
CA ALA A 272 -7.25 -10.52 -12.97
C ALA A 272 -5.74 -10.46 -12.68
N SER A 273 -5.38 -9.58 -11.73
CA SER A 273 -4.00 -9.48 -11.25
C SER A 273 -3.61 -10.78 -10.54
N PRO A 274 -2.43 -11.37 -10.81
CA PRO A 274 -1.95 -12.58 -10.14
C PRO A 274 -1.84 -12.46 -8.61
N ILE A 275 -1.74 -11.23 -8.14
CA ILE A 275 -1.54 -10.81 -6.74
C ILE A 275 -2.78 -10.10 -6.18
N SER A 276 -3.95 -10.27 -6.82
CA SER A 276 -5.20 -9.74 -6.26
C SER A 276 -5.47 -10.38 -4.90
N ASP A 277 -5.72 -9.56 -3.89
CA ASP A 277 -6.03 -10.02 -2.54
C ASP A 277 -7.43 -10.66 -2.42
N LEU A 278 -8.37 -10.29 -3.29
CA LEU A 278 -9.76 -10.76 -3.18
C LEU A 278 -10.08 -11.94 -4.09
N ASN A 279 -9.39 -12.10 -5.23
CA ASN A 279 -9.67 -13.18 -6.18
C ASN A 279 -9.56 -14.57 -5.54
N PRO A 280 -8.51 -14.89 -4.74
CA PRO A 280 -8.44 -16.16 -4.03
C PRO A 280 -9.65 -16.40 -3.11
N LEU A 281 -10.16 -15.36 -2.45
CA LEU A 281 -11.31 -15.47 -1.54
C LEU A 281 -12.63 -15.65 -2.28
N TRP A 282 -12.83 -14.98 -3.43
CA TRP A 282 -14.00 -15.21 -4.28
C TRP A 282 -14.05 -16.66 -4.78
N MET A 283 -12.90 -17.18 -5.21
CA MET A 283 -12.76 -18.57 -5.65
C MET A 283 -13.00 -19.54 -4.50
N ALA A 284 -12.30 -19.37 -3.37
CA ALA A 284 -12.39 -20.26 -2.22
C ALA A 284 -13.79 -20.28 -1.60
N SER A 285 -14.49 -19.15 -1.60
CA SER A 285 -15.86 -19.02 -1.05
C SER A 285 -16.95 -19.55 -2.00
N GLY A 286 -16.59 -20.06 -3.18
CA GLY A 286 -17.58 -20.55 -4.15
C GLY A 286 -18.49 -19.45 -4.69
N ALA A 287 -17.99 -18.22 -4.80
CA ALA A 287 -18.75 -17.11 -5.36
C ALA A 287 -19.14 -17.39 -6.82
N LYS A 288 -20.27 -16.83 -7.24
CA LYS A 288 -20.80 -16.94 -8.59
C LYS A 288 -20.84 -15.57 -9.24
N PHE A 289 -20.38 -15.46 -10.47
CA PHE A 289 -20.33 -14.22 -11.23
C PHE A 289 -21.45 -14.24 -12.27
N GLN A 290 -22.36 -13.26 -12.18
CA GLN A 290 -23.38 -13.06 -13.19
C GLN A 290 -22.84 -12.15 -14.29
N ILE A 291 -22.89 -12.64 -15.52
CA ILE A 291 -22.35 -12.01 -16.71
C ILE A 291 -23.53 -11.73 -17.63
N ILE A 292 -23.62 -10.51 -18.15
CA ILE A 292 -24.68 -10.09 -19.06
C ILE A 292 -24.09 -9.74 -20.42
N ASP A 293 -24.71 -10.23 -21.49
CA ASP A 293 -24.34 -9.87 -22.86
C ASP A 293 -25.05 -8.58 -23.33
N CYS A 294 -24.62 -8.05 -24.48
CA CYS A 294 -25.25 -6.86 -25.06
C CYS A 294 -26.74 -7.05 -25.47
N LYS A 295 -27.24 -8.28 -25.53
CA LYS A 295 -28.64 -8.60 -25.83
C LYS A 295 -29.50 -8.71 -24.57
N GLY A 296 -28.88 -8.66 -23.39
CA GLY A 296 -29.54 -8.79 -22.09
C GLY A 296 -29.64 -10.23 -21.56
N ASN A 297 -29.00 -11.20 -22.21
CA ASN A 297 -28.96 -12.57 -21.69
C ASN A 297 -27.95 -12.65 -20.53
N ILE A 298 -28.32 -13.36 -19.48
CA ILE A 298 -27.48 -13.53 -18.29
C ILE A 298 -26.99 -14.97 -18.21
N ARG A 299 -25.68 -15.16 -18.06
CA ARG A 299 -25.06 -16.43 -17.67
C ARG A 299 -24.37 -16.31 -16.32
N THR A 300 -24.19 -17.45 -15.67
CA THR A 300 -23.52 -17.50 -14.36
C THR A 300 -22.28 -18.38 -14.45
N ASP A 301 -21.14 -17.82 -14.07
CA ASP A 301 -19.86 -18.51 -14.02
C ASP A 301 -19.41 -18.70 -12.57
N PRO A 302 -18.92 -19.88 -12.18
CA PRO A 302 -18.21 -20.04 -10.92
C PRO A 302 -16.92 -19.21 -10.90
N ALA A 303 -16.61 -18.57 -9.77
CA ALA A 303 -15.41 -17.74 -9.65
C ALA A 303 -14.11 -18.51 -9.97
N LYS A 304 -14.07 -19.81 -9.67
CA LYS A 304 -12.93 -20.70 -9.96
C LYS A 304 -12.63 -20.87 -11.45
N ASP A 305 -13.64 -20.75 -12.31
CA ASP A 305 -13.52 -20.99 -13.76
C ASP A 305 -13.39 -19.67 -14.54
N PHE A 306 -13.47 -18.53 -13.85
CA PHE A 306 -13.50 -17.20 -14.47
C PHE A 306 -12.12 -16.69 -14.90
N PHE A 307 -11.03 -17.14 -14.26
CA PHE A 307 -9.67 -16.66 -14.54
C PHE A 307 -8.96 -17.61 -15.50
N LEU A 308 -8.75 -17.19 -16.74
CA LEU A 308 -8.28 -18.05 -17.83
C LEU A 308 -6.77 -17.98 -18.07
N GLY A 309 -6.12 -16.92 -17.59
CA GLY A 309 -4.69 -16.69 -17.81
C GLY A 309 -4.25 -15.32 -17.29
N TYR A 310 -2.98 -14.98 -17.52
CA TYR A 310 -2.42 -13.70 -17.07
C TYR A 310 -3.27 -12.52 -17.54
N ARG A 311 -3.92 -11.83 -16.59
CA ARG A 311 -4.85 -10.71 -16.84
C ARG A 311 -5.95 -11.02 -17.87
N LYS A 312 -6.35 -12.29 -17.98
CA LYS A 312 -7.39 -12.77 -18.90
C LYS A 312 -8.53 -13.43 -18.12
N VAL A 313 -9.75 -13.01 -18.42
CA VAL A 313 -10.98 -13.51 -17.77
C VAL A 313 -11.95 -14.11 -18.78
N ASN A 314 -12.89 -14.91 -18.30
CA ASN A 314 -13.94 -15.54 -19.10
C ASN A 314 -15.09 -14.56 -19.42
N LEU A 315 -14.77 -13.47 -20.13
CA LEU A 315 -15.73 -12.53 -20.68
C LEU A 315 -15.51 -12.40 -22.18
N ALA A 316 -16.57 -12.57 -22.97
CA ALA A 316 -16.56 -12.24 -24.38
C ALA A 316 -16.55 -10.71 -24.60
N HIS A 317 -16.16 -10.25 -25.78
CA HIS A 317 -16.08 -8.82 -26.10
C HIS A 317 -17.42 -8.07 -25.98
N ASN A 318 -18.54 -8.79 -26.13
CA ASN A 318 -19.90 -8.26 -25.99
C ASN A 318 -20.51 -8.50 -24.60
N GLU A 319 -19.72 -8.89 -23.61
CA GLU A 319 -20.18 -9.18 -22.25
C GLU A 319 -19.60 -8.22 -21.22
N ILE A 320 -20.31 -8.08 -20.10
CA ILE A 320 -19.85 -7.36 -18.91
C ILE A 320 -20.16 -8.18 -17.65
N LEU A 321 -19.35 -8.02 -16.60
CA LEU A 321 -19.69 -8.52 -15.27
C LEU A 321 -20.81 -7.64 -14.68
N LEU A 322 -21.95 -8.25 -14.37
CA LEU A 322 -23.14 -7.59 -13.83
C LEU A 322 -23.10 -7.54 -12.30
N SER A 323 -22.96 -8.71 -11.68
CA SER A 323 -22.96 -8.87 -10.23
C SER A 323 -22.18 -10.10 -9.77
N ILE A 324 -21.89 -10.12 -8.48
CA ILE A 324 -21.23 -11.18 -7.75
C ILE A 324 -22.23 -11.69 -6.71
N PHE A 325 -22.46 -12.98 -6.67
CA PHE A 325 -23.24 -13.65 -5.65
C PHE A 325 -22.29 -14.41 -4.71
N LEU A 326 -22.23 -13.99 -3.45
CA LEU A 326 -21.45 -14.63 -2.39
C LEU A 326 -22.40 -15.48 -1.52
N PRO A 327 -22.31 -16.82 -1.53
CA PRO A 327 -23.18 -17.66 -0.72
C PRO A 327 -22.90 -17.51 0.79
N TRP A 328 -23.91 -17.75 1.61
CA TRP A 328 -23.71 -17.93 3.06
C TRP A 328 -22.96 -19.22 3.35
N THR A 329 -22.13 -19.21 4.38
CA THR A 329 -21.42 -20.41 4.82
C THR A 329 -22.34 -21.32 5.65
N ARG A 330 -22.07 -22.62 5.59
CA ARG A 330 -22.83 -23.64 6.34
C ARG A 330 -22.27 -23.80 7.76
N PRO A 331 -23.01 -24.40 8.69
CA PRO A 331 -22.44 -24.85 9.96
C PRO A 331 -21.21 -25.74 9.72
N TYR A 332 -20.12 -25.49 10.46
CA TYR A 332 -18.82 -26.17 10.30
C TYR A 332 -18.14 -25.95 8.93
N GLU A 333 -18.49 -24.86 8.24
CA GLU A 333 -17.77 -24.36 7.08
C GLU A 333 -16.95 -23.12 7.46
N PHE A 334 -15.64 -23.23 7.28
CA PHE A 334 -14.67 -22.24 7.73
C PHE A 334 -13.94 -21.65 6.55
N VAL A 335 -13.84 -20.32 6.50
CA VAL A 335 -13.10 -19.56 5.50
C VAL A 335 -12.09 -18.65 6.17
N LYS A 336 -10.85 -18.65 5.66
CA LYS A 336 -9.77 -17.82 6.18
C LYS A 336 -8.92 -17.22 5.06
N GLU A 337 -8.54 -15.98 5.28
CA GLU A 337 -7.68 -15.14 4.46
C GLU A 337 -6.23 -15.14 4.97
N PHE A 338 -5.29 -15.00 4.05
CA PHE A 338 -3.87 -14.79 4.36
C PHE A 338 -3.24 -13.82 3.36
N LYS A 339 -2.37 -12.94 3.85
CA LYS A 339 -1.55 -12.04 3.03
C LYS A 339 -0.19 -11.84 3.68
N GLN A 340 0.87 -11.93 2.88
CA GLN A 340 2.21 -11.48 3.23
C GLN A 340 2.70 -10.48 2.18
N ALA A 341 3.26 -9.37 2.63
CA ALA A 341 3.83 -8.30 1.83
C ALA A 341 5.12 -7.76 2.49
N HIS A 342 5.79 -6.76 1.92
CA HIS A 342 6.96 -6.13 2.56
C HIS A 342 6.53 -5.19 3.70
N ARG A 343 5.38 -4.54 3.55
CA ARG A 343 4.70 -3.73 4.57
C ARG A 343 3.28 -4.25 4.78
N ARG A 344 2.73 -4.09 5.99
CA ARG A 344 1.37 -4.53 6.30
C ARG A 344 0.31 -3.72 5.57
N GLU A 345 0.41 -2.40 5.64
CA GLU A 345 -0.54 -1.47 5.04
C GLU A 345 -0.09 -1.05 3.63
N ASP A 346 -1.06 -0.84 2.73
CA ASP A 346 -0.87 -0.24 1.39
C ASP A 346 0.31 -0.84 0.60
N ASP A 347 0.38 -2.18 0.56
CA ASP A 347 1.42 -2.91 -0.17
C ASP A 347 0.84 -4.08 -0.97
N ILE A 348 1.57 -4.45 -2.01
CA ILE A 348 1.26 -5.56 -2.90
C ILE A 348 1.63 -6.87 -2.20
N ALA A 349 0.77 -7.89 -2.31
CA ALA A 349 1.06 -9.20 -1.77
C ALA A 349 2.23 -9.89 -2.50
N LEU A 350 3.17 -10.44 -1.73
CA LEU A 350 4.14 -11.42 -2.22
C LEU A 350 3.46 -12.77 -2.45
N VAL A 351 2.70 -13.21 -1.44
CA VAL A 351 1.78 -14.36 -1.51
C VAL A 351 0.54 -14.00 -0.70
N ASN A 352 -0.63 -14.34 -1.23
CA ASN A 352 -1.89 -14.30 -0.50
C ASN A 352 -2.64 -15.62 -0.71
N ALA A 353 -3.65 -15.89 0.11
CA ALA A 353 -4.46 -17.08 0.00
C ALA A 353 -5.88 -16.87 0.52
N GLY A 354 -6.82 -17.58 -0.11
CA GLY A 354 -8.15 -17.82 0.41
C GLY A 354 -8.33 -19.33 0.58
N MET A 355 -8.72 -19.75 1.79
CA MET A 355 -8.91 -21.17 2.10
C MET A 355 -10.28 -21.40 2.71
N ARG A 356 -10.97 -22.45 2.28
CA ARG A 356 -12.27 -22.89 2.77
C ARG A 356 -12.23 -24.38 3.11
N ALA A 357 -12.82 -24.77 4.22
CA ALA A 357 -13.04 -26.17 4.58
C ALA A 357 -14.42 -26.36 5.21
N PHE A 358 -15.18 -27.32 4.71
CA PHE A 358 -16.45 -27.75 5.26
C PHE A 358 -16.30 -29.15 5.83
N LEU A 359 -16.52 -29.27 7.14
CA LEU A 359 -16.34 -30.50 7.88
C LEU A 359 -17.70 -31.11 8.23
N LYS A 360 -17.80 -32.43 8.14
CA LYS A 360 -18.96 -33.19 8.61
C LYS A 360 -18.52 -34.20 9.66
N GLU A 361 -19.39 -34.44 10.62
CA GLU A 361 -19.21 -35.54 11.57
C GLU A 361 -19.58 -36.87 10.89
N ASP A 362 -18.70 -37.84 11.02
CA ASP A 362 -18.89 -39.22 10.58
C ASP A 362 -18.30 -40.17 11.64
N ASN A 363 -19.17 -40.93 12.32
CA ASN A 363 -18.79 -41.92 13.34
C ASN A 363 -17.82 -41.36 14.41
N GLY A 364 -18.13 -40.17 14.95
CA GLY A 364 -17.31 -39.48 15.96
C GLY A 364 -15.99 -38.89 15.44
N ASN A 365 -15.79 -38.85 14.12
CA ASN A 365 -14.65 -38.20 13.47
C ASN A 365 -15.13 -37.03 12.61
N TRP A 366 -14.29 -36.00 12.47
CA TRP A 366 -14.55 -34.90 11.55
C TRP A 366 -13.85 -35.14 10.22
N ILE A 367 -14.64 -35.27 9.16
CA ILE A 367 -14.18 -35.53 7.80
C ILE A 367 -14.34 -34.30 6.91
N VAL A 368 -13.39 -34.09 5.99
CA VAL A 368 -13.47 -33.02 4.99
C VAL A 368 -14.52 -33.39 3.95
N SER A 369 -15.67 -32.70 3.97
CA SER A 369 -16.75 -32.91 3.01
C SER A 369 -16.61 -32.04 1.76
N ASP A 370 -15.98 -30.88 1.87
CA ASP A 370 -15.71 -29.94 0.78
C ASP A 370 -14.55 -29.03 1.21
N VAL A 371 -13.68 -28.63 0.28
CA VAL A 371 -12.48 -27.86 0.57
C VAL A 371 -12.10 -27.02 -0.63
N SER A 372 -11.57 -25.82 -0.39
CA SER A 372 -10.88 -25.07 -1.42
C SER A 372 -9.63 -24.37 -0.89
N VAL A 373 -8.53 -24.47 -1.63
CA VAL A 373 -7.23 -23.89 -1.27
C VAL A 373 -6.71 -23.11 -2.48
N VAL A 374 -6.77 -21.79 -2.40
CA VAL A 374 -6.43 -20.90 -3.51
C VAL A 374 -5.34 -19.91 -3.10
N TYR A 375 -4.31 -19.77 -3.93
CA TYR A 375 -3.17 -18.88 -3.71
C TYR A 375 -3.09 -17.79 -4.79
N GLY A 376 -2.59 -16.61 -4.43
CA GLY A 376 -2.10 -15.60 -5.38
C GLY A 376 -0.60 -15.32 -5.17
N GLY A 377 0.03 -14.69 -6.16
CA GLY A 377 1.47 -14.37 -6.15
C GLY A 377 2.41 -15.54 -6.45
N VAL A 378 1.86 -16.73 -6.74
CA VAL A 378 2.62 -17.97 -6.99
C VAL A 378 2.49 -18.50 -8.43
N ALA A 379 1.57 -17.93 -9.22
CA ALA A 379 1.33 -18.28 -10.61
C ALA A 379 0.84 -17.03 -11.37
N PRO A 380 0.74 -17.05 -12.72
CA PRO A 380 0.18 -15.94 -13.50
C PRO A 380 -1.32 -15.66 -13.27
N VAL A 381 -2.01 -16.53 -12.55
CA VAL A 381 -3.40 -16.40 -12.10
C VAL A 381 -3.50 -16.81 -10.64
N SER A 382 -4.62 -16.50 -9.98
CA SER A 382 -4.95 -17.15 -8.71
C SER A 382 -5.04 -18.67 -8.91
N LEU A 383 -4.16 -19.40 -8.24
CA LEU A 383 -3.94 -20.84 -8.44
C LEU A 383 -4.74 -21.64 -7.42
N ILE A 384 -5.53 -22.59 -7.92
CA ILE A 384 -6.20 -23.61 -7.10
C ILE A 384 -5.26 -24.80 -6.90
N ALA A 385 -4.98 -25.16 -5.64
CA ALA A 385 -4.22 -26.35 -5.31
C ALA A 385 -5.08 -27.63 -5.49
N SER A 386 -5.33 -27.98 -6.75
CA SER A 386 -6.28 -29.01 -7.15
C SER A 386 -5.87 -30.44 -6.79
N LYS A 387 -4.57 -30.75 -6.70
CA LYS A 387 -4.11 -32.07 -6.19
C LYS A 387 -4.30 -32.13 -4.68
N THR A 388 -3.99 -31.05 -3.97
CA THR A 388 -4.19 -30.93 -2.53
C THR A 388 -5.67 -31.02 -2.16
N GLU A 389 -6.56 -30.29 -2.86
CA GLU A 389 -8.01 -30.37 -2.63
C GLU A 389 -8.52 -31.81 -2.78
N ARG A 390 -8.17 -32.49 -3.87
CA ARG A 390 -8.54 -33.90 -4.10
C ARG A 390 -8.01 -34.84 -3.03
N PHE A 391 -6.81 -34.61 -2.52
CA PHE A 391 -6.25 -35.42 -1.44
C PHE A 391 -6.99 -35.22 -0.11
N LEU A 392 -7.36 -33.98 0.20
CA LEU A 392 -8.03 -33.61 1.45
C LEU A 392 -9.46 -34.16 1.53
N MET A 393 -10.17 -34.24 0.40
CA MET A 393 -11.55 -34.75 0.33
C MET A 393 -11.68 -36.14 1.00
N GLY A 394 -12.65 -36.27 1.91
CA GLY A 394 -12.94 -37.51 2.65
C GLY A 394 -11.92 -37.88 3.72
N LYS A 395 -10.87 -37.08 3.95
CA LYS A 395 -9.88 -37.35 5.01
C LYS A 395 -10.39 -36.85 6.37
N LYS A 396 -9.91 -37.52 7.43
CA LYS A 396 -10.10 -37.09 8.81
C LYS A 396 -9.22 -35.88 9.11
N TRP A 397 -9.79 -34.84 9.70
CA TRP A 397 -9.05 -33.64 10.09
C TRP A 397 -8.21 -33.89 11.36
N ASN A 398 -6.97 -34.34 11.18
CA ASN A 398 -6.07 -34.72 12.28
C ASN A 398 -4.60 -34.36 12.00
N LYS A 399 -3.72 -34.56 13.00
CA LYS A 399 -2.29 -34.22 12.90
C LYS A 399 -1.53 -34.96 11.79
N LYS A 400 -2.00 -36.15 11.38
CA LYS A 400 -1.40 -36.87 10.24
C LYS A 400 -1.75 -36.17 8.92
N LEU A 401 -2.99 -35.68 8.79
CA LEU A 401 -3.46 -34.99 7.59
C LEU A 401 -2.55 -33.81 7.20
N ILE A 402 -2.14 -33.01 8.18
CA ILE A 402 -1.31 -31.83 7.89
C ILE A 402 0.07 -32.21 7.33
N GLN A 403 0.74 -33.21 7.88
CA GLN A 403 2.07 -33.64 7.39
C GLN A 403 2.00 -34.12 5.94
N ASP A 404 1.02 -34.99 5.64
CA ASP A 404 0.81 -35.51 4.30
C ASP A 404 0.42 -34.39 3.32
N THR A 405 -0.43 -33.45 3.76
CA THR A 405 -0.88 -32.33 2.93
C THR A 405 0.25 -31.37 2.59
N LEU A 406 1.13 -31.06 3.55
CA LEU A 406 2.28 -30.18 3.32
C LEU A 406 3.25 -30.77 2.29
N GLN A 407 3.38 -32.08 2.21
CA GLN A 407 4.20 -32.72 1.18
C GLN A 407 3.58 -32.59 -0.21
N ILE A 408 2.27 -32.78 -0.33
CA ILE A 408 1.54 -32.65 -1.60
C ILE A 408 1.52 -31.20 -2.08
N LEU A 409 1.35 -30.24 -1.17
CA LEU A 409 1.35 -28.80 -1.51
C LEU A 409 2.65 -28.35 -2.19
N LYS A 410 3.80 -28.92 -1.82
CA LYS A 410 5.09 -28.60 -2.48
C LYS A 410 5.09 -28.97 -3.96
N GLU A 411 4.36 -30.02 -4.34
CA GLU A 411 4.23 -30.50 -5.71
C GLU A 411 3.09 -29.81 -6.47
N ASP A 412 2.09 -29.30 -5.76
CA ASP A 412 0.90 -28.67 -6.35
C ASP A 412 1.07 -27.17 -6.59
N VAL A 413 1.99 -26.52 -5.87
CA VAL A 413 2.35 -25.11 -6.05
C VAL A 413 3.83 -24.96 -6.43
N PRO A 414 4.25 -25.44 -7.63
CA PRO A 414 5.63 -25.32 -8.06
C PRO A 414 5.94 -23.87 -8.47
N LEU A 415 7.05 -23.34 -7.96
CA LEU A 415 7.63 -22.05 -8.35
C LEU A 415 9.03 -22.29 -8.93
N ALA A 416 9.26 -21.86 -10.17
CA ALA A 416 10.57 -21.92 -10.80
C ALA A 416 11.54 -20.92 -10.16
N GLU A 417 12.85 -21.19 -10.21
CA GLU A 417 13.89 -20.34 -9.59
C GLU A 417 14.00 -18.96 -10.27
N ASP A 418 13.62 -18.87 -11.55
CA ASP A 418 13.56 -17.64 -12.35
C ASP A 418 12.17 -16.97 -12.31
N ALA A 419 11.27 -17.43 -11.44
CA ALA A 419 9.91 -16.90 -11.39
C ALA A 419 9.90 -15.38 -11.13
N PRO A 420 9.11 -14.60 -11.91
CA PRO A 420 8.99 -13.15 -11.72
C PRO A 420 8.65 -12.78 -10.27
N GLY A 421 9.27 -11.71 -9.78
CA GLY A 421 9.17 -11.26 -8.38
C GLY A 421 10.20 -11.86 -7.42
N GLY A 422 10.99 -12.86 -7.84
CA GLY A 422 12.07 -13.41 -7.02
C GLY A 422 11.57 -14.07 -5.72
N MET A 423 12.42 -14.07 -4.67
CA MET A 423 12.09 -14.59 -3.34
C MET A 423 11.45 -15.99 -3.35
N VAL A 424 11.92 -16.86 -4.25
CA VAL A 424 11.24 -18.13 -4.59
C VAL A 424 11.11 -19.04 -3.37
N GLU A 425 12.20 -19.25 -2.62
CA GLU A 425 12.18 -20.06 -1.39
C GLU A 425 11.24 -19.50 -0.32
N PHE A 426 11.21 -18.17 -0.17
CA PHE A 426 10.33 -17.50 0.77
C PHE A 426 8.86 -17.67 0.37
N ARG A 427 8.53 -17.45 -0.91
CA ARG A 427 7.17 -17.64 -1.44
C ARG A 427 6.71 -19.10 -1.30
N LYS A 428 7.57 -20.07 -1.65
CA LYS A 428 7.31 -21.51 -1.44
C LYS A 428 6.98 -21.79 0.04
N SER A 429 7.79 -21.29 0.96
CA SER A 429 7.60 -21.49 2.41
C SER A 429 6.30 -20.86 2.95
N LEU A 430 5.89 -19.71 2.40
CA LEU A 430 4.63 -19.07 2.76
C LEU A 430 3.41 -19.90 2.41
N THR A 431 3.40 -20.59 1.26
CA THR A 431 2.26 -21.44 0.86
C THR A 431 1.98 -22.52 1.91
N LEU A 432 3.04 -23.19 2.38
CA LEU A 432 3.01 -24.19 3.43
C LEU A 432 2.61 -23.59 4.78
N SER A 433 3.16 -22.43 5.12
CA SER A 433 2.90 -21.74 6.38
C SER A 433 1.44 -21.28 6.49
N PHE A 434 0.85 -20.79 5.41
CA PHE A 434 -0.57 -20.40 5.37
C PHE A 434 -1.48 -21.60 5.55
N PHE A 435 -1.19 -22.73 4.89
CA PHE A 435 -1.97 -23.94 5.11
C PHE A 435 -1.84 -24.46 6.54
N PHE A 436 -0.64 -24.44 7.12
CA PHE A 436 -0.43 -24.79 8.53
C PHE A 436 -1.26 -23.92 9.48
N LYS A 437 -1.25 -22.60 9.26
CA LYS A 437 -2.06 -21.65 10.05
C LYS A 437 -3.56 -21.89 9.85
N PHE A 438 -4.01 -22.17 8.63
CA PHE A 438 -5.40 -22.50 8.34
C PHE A 438 -5.84 -23.76 9.07
N PHE A 439 -5.07 -24.84 8.95
CA PHE A 439 -5.34 -26.11 9.62
C PHE A 439 -5.47 -25.93 11.14
N SER A 440 -4.50 -25.23 11.73
CA SER A 440 -4.47 -24.92 13.16
C SER A 440 -5.68 -24.07 13.57
N TRP A 441 -6.00 -23.03 12.80
CA TRP A 441 -7.11 -22.13 13.10
C TRP A 441 -8.47 -22.84 13.05
N VAL A 442 -8.71 -23.69 12.04
CA VAL A 442 -9.93 -24.51 11.96
C VAL A 442 -10.00 -25.47 13.15
N THR A 443 -8.91 -26.15 13.49
CA THR A 443 -8.86 -27.08 14.64
C THR A 443 -9.24 -26.37 15.95
N HIS A 444 -8.74 -25.15 16.14
CA HIS A 444 -9.10 -24.32 17.29
C HIS A 444 -10.58 -23.94 17.30
N LYS A 445 -11.13 -23.51 16.15
CA LYS A 445 -12.56 -23.16 16.01
C LYS A 445 -13.49 -24.35 16.24
N MET A 446 -13.08 -25.55 15.83
CA MET A 446 -13.79 -26.79 16.11
C MET A 446 -13.84 -27.11 17.61
N ASN A 447 -12.73 -26.92 18.32
CA ASN A 447 -12.67 -27.13 19.77
C ASN A 447 -13.52 -26.09 20.54
N GLU A 448 -13.55 -24.83 20.11
CA GLU A 448 -14.45 -23.80 20.67
C GLU A 448 -15.94 -24.20 20.52
N LYS A 449 -16.28 -24.94 19.46
CA LYS A 449 -17.62 -25.50 19.21
C LYS A 449 -17.90 -26.81 19.96
N GLY A 450 -17.02 -27.24 20.87
CA GLY A 450 -17.21 -28.45 21.67
C GLY A 450 -16.85 -29.77 20.98
N SER A 451 -16.20 -29.72 19.81
CA SER A 451 -15.67 -30.93 19.17
C SER A 451 -14.45 -31.43 19.93
N VAL A 452 -14.37 -32.74 20.23
CA VAL A 452 -13.19 -33.34 20.88
C VAL A 452 -12.14 -33.66 19.82
N MET A 453 -11.43 -32.63 19.35
CA MET A 453 -10.24 -32.82 18.51
C MET A 453 -8.98 -32.71 19.36
N GLU A 454 -7.91 -33.39 18.96
CA GLU A 454 -6.60 -33.21 19.60
C GLU A 454 -6.21 -31.72 19.51
N GLY A 455 -6.22 -31.04 20.65
CA GLY A 455 -6.04 -29.60 20.72
C GLY A 455 -4.65 -29.16 20.29
N LEU A 456 -4.55 -27.92 19.82
CA LEU A 456 -3.25 -27.28 19.60
C LEU A 456 -2.50 -27.16 20.93
N HIS A 457 -1.19 -27.34 20.88
CA HIS A 457 -0.34 -27.07 22.04
C HIS A 457 -0.41 -25.57 22.37
N LYS A 458 -0.33 -25.20 23.67
CA LYS A 458 -0.48 -23.80 24.11
C LYS A 458 0.49 -22.84 23.44
N THR A 459 1.70 -23.29 23.10
CA THR A 459 2.71 -22.49 22.39
C THR A 459 2.27 -22.10 20.98
N ASP A 460 1.43 -22.93 20.35
CA ASP A 460 1.07 -22.81 18.93
C ASP A 460 -0.16 -21.89 18.74
N LEU A 461 -0.86 -21.55 19.83
CA LEU A 461 -2.01 -20.64 19.80
C LEU A 461 -1.63 -19.25 19.28
N SER A 462 -0.38 -18.83 19.46
CA SER A 462 0.11 -17.56 18.91
C SER A 462 0.11 -17.53 17.37
N ALA A 463 0.23 -18.69 16.71
CA ALA A 463 0.30 -18.78 15.25
C ALA A 463 -1.04 -18.48 14.56
N ILE A 464 -2.15 -18.65 15.27
CA ILE A 464 -3.52 -18.46 14.77
C ILE A 464 -4.14 -17.12 15.21
N GLN A 465 -3.45 -16.35 16.05
CA GLN A 465 -3.91 -15.03 16.47
C GLN A 465 -3.82 -14.06 15.29
N SER A 466 -4.92 -13.34 15.05
CA SER A 466 -4.93 -12.27 14.07
C SER A 466 -4.12 -11.09 14.60
N TYR A 467 -3.36 -10.44 13.71
CA TYR A 467 -2.57 -9.29 14.11
C TYR A 467 -3.48 -8.10 14.42
N SER A 468 -3.35 -7.57 15.63
CA SER A 468 -3.92 -6.28 16.01
C SER A 468 -2.79 -5.36 16.46
N ARG A 469 -2.74 -4.15 15.91
CA ARG A 469 -1.76 -3.15 16.32
C ARG A 469 -2.36 -2.33 17.48
N PRO A 470 -1.72 -2.30 18.67
CA PRO A 470 -2.17 -1.40 19.73
C PRO A 470 -1.94 0.07 19.31
N PRO A 471 -2.69 1.03 19.87
CA PRO A 471 -2.48 2.45 19.61
C PRO A 471 -1.03 2.88 19.84
N SER A 472 -0.49 3.72 18.96
CA SER A 472 0.93 4.11 19.03
C SER A 472 1.20 5.09 20.17
N VAL A 473 1.88 4.70 21.25
CA VAL A 473 2.15 5.60 22.40
C VAL A 473 3.61 6.08 22.36
N GLY A 474 3.86 7.35 22.68
CA GLY A 474 5.22 7.88 22.80
C GLY A 474 5.31 9.10 23.72
N SER A 475 6.35 9.13 24.55
CA SER A 475 6.65 10.25 25.46
C SER A 475 7.90 11.00 24.99
N GLN A 476 7.96 12.31 25.23
CA GLN A 476 9.12 13.14 24.90
C GLN A 476 9.58 13.94 26.11
N PHE A 477 10.90 14.03 26.28
CA PHE A 477 11.54 14.74 27.38
C PHE A 477 12.62 15.64 26.80
N TYR A 478 12.64 16.89 27.24
CA TYR A 478 13.67 17.87 26.88
C TYR A 478 13.82 18.88 28.01
N GLU A 479 14.97 19.56 28.04
CA GLU A 479 15.23 20.65 28.99
C GLU A 479 14.70 21.98 28.44
N MET A 480 13.97 22.73 29.26
CA MET A 480 13.51 24.07 28.89
C MET A 480 14.48 25.13 29.38
N ALA A 481 15.07 25.89 28.47
CA ALA A 481 15.83 27.09 28.81
C ALA A 481 14.85 28.27 29.03
N ARG A 482 14.85 28.86 30.22
CA ARG A 482 13.94 29.98 30.57
C ARG A 482 14.69 31.30 30.69
N HIS A 483 15.16 31.91 29.60
CA HIS A 483 15.65 33.29 29.66
C HIS A 483 15.41 34.04 28.34
N GLY A 484 14.45 34.98 28.33
CA GLY A 484 14.32 36.12 27.41
C GLY A 484 14.37 35.91 25.89
N THR A 485 14.53 34.68 25.41
CA THR A 485 14.82 34.35 24.00
C THR A 485 14.04 33.11 23.57
N ALA A 486 13.92 32.91 22.26
CA ALA A 486 13.28 31.73 21.68
C ALA A 486 14.19 30.47 21.69
N VAL A 487 15.48 30.62 22.03
CA VAL A 487 16.46 29.52 21.99
C VAL A 487 16.17 28.54 23.13
N GLY A 488 16.02 27.26 22.80
CA GLY A 488 15.66 26.22 23.76
C GLY A 488 14.15 26.10 24.06
N LEU A 489 13.31 26.89 23.38
CA LEU A 489 11.85 26.73 23.40
C LEU A 489 11.36 25.89 22.22
N PRO A 490 10.30 25.07 22.39
CA PRO A 490 9.72 24.25 21.32
C PRO A 490 8.84 25.08 20.38
N ILE A 491 9.43 26.07 19.71
CA ILE A 491 8.69 26.92 18.77
C ILE A 491 8.30 26.10 17.54
N ILE A 492 7.05 26.24 17.09
CA ILE A 492 6.56 25.56 15.88
C ILE A 492 7.35 26.05 14.66
N HIS A 493 7.48 25.18 13.64
CA HIS A 493 8.08 25.57 12.37
C HIS A 493 7.35 26.79 11.79
N LEU A 494 8.09 27.82 11.37
CA LEU A 494 7.53 29.11 10.94
C LEU A 494 6.45 28.96 9.85
N SER A 495 6.73 28.14 8.83
CA SER A 495 5.79 27.87 7.73
C SER A 495 4.74 26.81 8.03
N SER A 496 4.70 26.20 9.22
CA SER A 496 3.80 25.07 9.51
C SER A 496 2.32 25.41 9.33
N LYS A 497 1.93 26.65 9.62
CA LYS A 497 0.56 27.13 9.39
C LYS A 497 0.22 27.15 7.90
N LEU A 498 1.10 27.73 7.07
CA LEU A 498 0.95 27.78 5.61
C LEU A 498 0.92 26.37 5.01
N GLN A 499 1.78 25.47 5.49
CA GLN A 499 1.83 24.08 5.04
C GLN A 499 0.52 23.33 5.36
N VAL A 500 -0.08 23.58 6.52
CA VAL A 500 -1.37 22.96 6.91
C VAL A 500 -2.54 23.51 6.10
N THR A 501 -2.50 24.78 5.70
CA THR A 501 -3.55 25.39 4.88
C THR A 501 -3.35 25.16 3.38
N GLY A 502 -2.23 24.57 2.95
CA GLY A 502 -1.85 24.49 1.53
C GLY A 502 -1.47 25.85 0.93
N GLY A 503 -1.16 26.85 1.75
CA GLY A 503 -0.72 28.18 1.31
C GLY A 503 0.80 28.35 1.29
N ALA A 504 1.56 27.28 1.57
CA ALA A 504 3.00 27.28 1.36
C ALA A 504 3.27 26.96 -0.11
N GLU A 505 3.96 27.85 -0.81
CA GLU A 505 4.32 27.65 -2.21
C GLU A 505 5.58 26.77 -2.34
N TYR A 506 5.46 25.71 -3.12
CA TYR A 506 6.58 24.90 -3.62
C TYR A 506 6.89 25.29 -5.06
N THR A 507 8.02 24.81 -5.58
CA THR A 507 8.53 25.21 -6.90
C THR A 507 7.52 25.06 -8.04
N ASP A 508 6.70 24.01 -8.04
CA ASP A 508 5.69 23.80 -9.10
C ASP A 508 4.36 24.52 -8.84
N ASP A 509 4.14 25.05 -7.63
CA ASP A 509 2.97 25.88 -7.33
C ASP A 509 3.12 27.31 -7.91
N VAL A 510 4.33 27.70 -8.29
CA VAL A 510 4.60 28.99 -8.91
C VAL A 510 3.88 29.09 -10.26
N ALA A 511 3.12 30.18 -10.43
CA ALA A 511 2.37 30.46 -11.64
C ALA A 511 3.28 30.44 -12.88
N VAL A 512 2.82 29.72 -13.91
CA VAL A 512 3.56 29.56 -15.16
C VAL A 512 3.44 30.84 -16.00
N PRO A 513 4.55 31.48 -16.40
CA PRO A 513 4.52 32.61 -17.31
C PRO A 513 3.90 32.25 -18.67
N PRO A 514 3.27 33.19 -19.38
CA PRO A 514 2.87 32.99 -20.77
C PRO A 514 4.04 32.51 -21.63
N HIS A 515 3.80 31.57 -22.55
CA HIS A 515 4.80 30.98 -23.45
C HIS A 515 5.92 30.16 -22.80
N CYS A 516 5.82 29.86 -21.50
CA CYS A 516 6.77 28.96 -20.85
C CYS A 516 6.76 27.59 -21.52
N LEU A 517 7.94 27.09 -21.89
CA LEU A 517 8.12 25.75 -22.44
C LEU A 517 8.42 24.75 -21.33
N HIS A 518 8.10 23.50 -21.60
CA HIS A 518 8.32 22.37 -20.71
C HIS A 518 9.31 21.39 -21.30
N ALA A 519 9.98 20.60 -20.46
CA ALA A 519 10.93 19.63 -20.95
C ALA A 519 10.90 18.28 -20.24
N ALA A 520 11.33 17.26 -20.98
CA ALA A 520 11.41 15.88 -20.53
C ALA A 520 12.74 15.26 -20.97
N LEU A 521 13.36 14.50 -20.07
CA LEU A 521 14.63 13.85 -20.34
C LEU A 521 14.49 12.67 -21.28
N VAL A 522 15.53 12.50 -22.09
CA VAL A 522 15.82 11.29 -22.82
C VAL A 522 16.84 10.50 -22.00
N LEU A 523 16.40 9.36 -21.46
CA LEU A 523 17.19 8.54 -20.55
C LEU A 523 17.68 7.26 -21.23
N SER A 524 18.89 6.84 -20.88
CA SER A 524 19.44 5.56 -21.32
C SER A 524 18.59 4.39 -20.83
N LYS A 525 18.33 3.45 -21.74
CA LYS A 525 17.63 2.18 -21.46
C LYS A 525 18.60 1.00 -21.30
N LYS A 526 19.91 1.24 -21.45
CA LYS A 526 20.97 0.22 -21.48
C LYS A 526 22.14 0.66 -20.60
N ALA A 527 22.87 -0.31 -20.06
CA ALA A 527 24.10 -0.02 -19.34
C ALA A 527 25.00 -1.25 -19.22
N PRO A 528 26.32 -1.08 -19.43
CA PRO A 528 26.94 -0.03 -20.23
C PRO A 528 26.69 -0.26 -21.72
N ALA A 529 26.64 0.81 -22.53
CA ALA A 529 26.48 0.71 -23.97
C ALA A 529 27.06 1.93 -24.71
N ARG A 530 27.52 1.75 -25.95
CA ARG A 530 27.92 2.84 -26.84
C ARG A 530 26.70 3.32 -27.64
N ILE A 531 26.52 4.64 -27.72
CA ILE A 531 25.49 5.27 -28.55
C ILE A 531 25.99 5.25 -30.00
N LEU A 532 25.27 4.57 -30.88
CA LEU A 532 25.60 4.50 -32.31
C LEU A 532 24.93 5.64 -33.08
N SER A 533 23.65 5.89 -32.80
CA SER A 533 22.85 6.92 -33.46
C SER A 533 21.70 7.38 -32.56
N ILE A 534 21.25 8.62 -32.79
CA ILE A 534 20.07 9.21 -32.15
C ILE A 534 19.20 9.79 -33.27
N ASP A 535 17.97 9.27 -33.41
CA ASP A 535 16.98 9.74 -34.37
C ASP A 535 15.77 10.34 -33.64
N ASP A 536 15.47 11.61 -33.96
CA ASP A 536 14.37 12.40 -33.42
C ASP A 536 13.25 12.66 -34.44
N SER A 537 13.29 12.00 -35.61
CA SER A 537 12.31 12.16 -36.70
C SER A 537 10.87 11.99 -36.21
N LEU A 538 10.60 10.97 -35.39
CA LEU A 538 9.28 10.75 -34.79
C LEU A 538 8.92 11.77 -33.71
N SER A 539 9.91 12.24 -32.93
CA SER A 539 9.71 13.26 -31.91
C SER A 539 9.26 14.58 -32.53
N LYS A 540 9.88 14.99 -33.65
CA LYS A 540 9.54 16.20 -34.43
C LYS A 540 8.09 16.25 -34.92
N THR A 541 7.46 15.09 -35.13
CA THR A 541 6.04 15.02 -35.52
C THR A 541 5.07 15.19 -34.35
N SER A 542 5.58 15.29 -33.12
CA SER A 542 4.74 15.38 -31.93
C SER A 542 4.18 16.80 -31.77
N PRO A 543 2.91 16.94 -31.33
CA PRO A 543 2.32 18.25 -31.08
C PRO A 543 3.16 19.09 -30.13
N GLY A 544 3.33 20.37 -30.43
CA GLY A 544 4.03 21.31 -29.56
C GLY A 544 5.52 21.07 -29.37
N PHE A 545 6.15 20.17 -30.14
CA PHE A 545 7.58 19.94 -30.09
C PHE A 545 8.36 21.18 -30.53
N GLU A 546 9.32 21.60 -29.71
CA GLU A 546 10.18 22.76 -29.99
C GLU A 546 11.63 22.37 -30.31
N GLY A 547 12.16 21.34 -29.63
CA GLY A 547 13.52 20.89 -29.91
C GLY A 547 14.00 19.71 -29.09
N LEU A 548 15.05 19.06 -29.58
CA LEU A 548 15.86 18.08 -28.85
C LEU A 548 17.26 18.67 -28.67
N PHE A 549 17.72 18.75 -27.42
CA PHE A 549 19.05 19.23 -27.06
C PHE A 549 19.88 18.08 -26.50
N LEU A 550 21.10 17.93 -27.03
CA LEU A 550 22.06 16.88 -26.73
C LEU A 550 23.39 17.51 -26.26
N SER A 551 24.38 16.67 -25.98
CA SER A 551 25.72 17.09 -25.53
C SER A 551 26.37 18.15 -26.43
N ARG A 552 26.15 18.07 -27.76
CA ARG A 552 26.64 19.04 -28.75
C ARG A 552 26.03 20.44 -28.63
N ASP A 553 24.89 20.57 -27.98
CA ASP A 553 24.15 21.83 -27.85
C ASP A 553 24.54 22.60 -26.57
N ILE A 554 25.45 22.05 -25.77
CA ILE A 554 25.95 22.68 -24.55
C ILE A 554 26.96 23.77 -24.93
N PRO A 555 26.73 25.05 -24.56
CA PRO A 555 27.62 26.15 -24.92
C PRO A 555 28.94 26.16 -24.15
N GLY A 556 29.03 25.39 -23.06
CA GLY A 556 30.20 25.29 -22.19
C GLY A 556 30.71 23.86 -22.03
N SER A 557 31.19 23.53 -20.83
CA SER A 557 31.65 22.17 -20.53
C SER A 557 30.47 21.21 -20.36
N ASN A 558 30.49 20.09 -21.08
CA ASN A 558 29.60 18.95 -20.81
C ASN A 558 30.00 18.17 -19.54
N LYS A 559 31.21 18.39 -19.02
CA LYS A 559 31.68 17.72 -17.80
C LYS A 559 31.10 18.39 -16.56
N ILE A 560 30.44 17.60 -15.73
CA ILE A 560 29.81 17.97 -14.46
C ILE A 560 30.33 17.06 -13.34
N GLY A 561 29.83 17.31 -12.13
CA GLY A 561 30.22 16.60 -10.89
C GLY A 561 30.67 17.60 -9.84
N ALA A 562 30.26 17.37 -8.58
CA ALA A 562 30.40 18.38 -7.52
C ALA A 562 31.84 18.51 -6.99
N VAL A 563 32.64 17.44 -7.11
CA VAL A 563 34.01 17.37 -6.57
C VAL A 563 35.00 16.97 -7.66
N VAL A 564 34.67 15.93 -8.42
CA VAL A 564 35.41 15.50 -9.60
C VAL A 564 34.50 15.73 -10.80
N HIS A 565 35.06 16.25 -11.90
CA HIS A 565 34.32 16.53 -13.13
C HIS A 565 34.36 15.32 -14.08
N ASP A 566 33.95 14.15 -13.58
CA ASP A 566 33.98 12.86 -14.26
C ASP A 566 32.61 12.38 -14.78
N GLU A 567 31.56 13.19 -14.59
CA GLU A 567 30.22 12.93 -15.12
C GLU A 567 29.94 13.81 -16.34
N GLU A 568 29.09 13.34 -17.26
CA GLU A 568 28.58 14.16 -18.37
C GLU A 568 27.15 14.61 -18.07
N LEU A 569 26.84 15.88 -18.37
CA LEU A 569 25.47 16.39 -18.28
C LEU A 569 24.55 15.63 -19.23
N PHE A 570 25.00 15.47 -20.48
CA PHE A 570 24.38 14.64 -21.50
C PHE A 570 25.40 13.64 -22.02
N ALA A 571 25.09 12.34 -21.95
CA ALA A 571 25.95 11.29 -22.45
C ALA A 571 26.27 11.51 -23.94
N SER A 572 27.56 11.63 -24.27
CA SER A 572 28.01 11.95 -25.62
C SER A 572 28.26 10.71 -26.48
N GLU A 573 28.96 9.72 -25.94
CA GLU A 573 29.35 8.50 -26.67
C GLU A 573 28.94 7.20 -25.96
N ILE A 574 29.08 7.14 -24.64
CA ILE A 574 28.87 5.91 -23.86
C ILE A 574 27.92 6.21 -22.72
N VAL A 575 26.92 5.35 -22.55
CA VAL A 575 26.06 5.30 -21.37
C VAL A 575 26.60 4.25 -20.41
N THR A 576 26.75 4.60 -19.14
CA THR A 576 27.35 3.77 -18.08
C THR A 576 26.31 3.20 -17.11
N CYS A 577 25.12 3.79 -17.04
CA CYS A 577 24.02 3.31 -16.19
C CYS A 577 22.64 3.50 -16.85
N VAL A 578 21.68 2.64 -16.48
CA VAL A 578 20.29 2.79 -16.90
C VAL A 578 19.73 4.02 -16.21
N GLY A 579 19.10 4.92 -16.96
CA GLY A 579 18.66 6.21 -16.45
C GLY A 579 19.67 7.34 -16.57
N GLN A 580 20.87 7.11 -17.13
CA GLN A 580 21.78 8.21 -17.47
C GLN A 580 21.13 9.14 -18.52
N VAL A 581 21.30 10.44 -18.37
CA VAL A 581 20.69 11.43 -19.25
C VAL A 581 21.47 11.52 -20.56
N ILE A 582 20.79 11.34 -21.69
CA ILE A 582 21.36 11.47 -23.04
C ILE A 582 21.04 12.84 -23.64
N GLY A 583 19.89 13.41 -23.26
CA GLY A 583 19.43 14.69 -23.75
C GLY A 583 18.12 15.13 -23.13
N VAL A 584 17.57 16.22 -23.66
CA VAL A 584 16.30 16.78 -23.23
C VAL A 584 15.45 17.20 -24.43
N VAL A 585 14.17 16.81 -24.42
CA VAL A 585 13.17 17.28 -25.38
C VAL A 585 12.36 18.41 -24.74
N VAL A 586 12.16 19.49 -25.50
CA VAL A 586 11.38 20.67 -25.10
C VAL A 586 10.09 20.75 -25.93
N ALA A 587 8.98 21.11 -25.29
CA ALA A 587 7.67 21.29 -25.92
C ALA A 587 6.80 22.33 -25.19
N ASP A 588 5.70 22.76 -25.80
CA ASP A 588 4.72 23.71 -25.26
C ASP A 588 4.02 23.25 -23.95
N THR A 589 3.93 21.94 -23.73
CA THR A 589 3.34 21.35 -22.54
C THR A 589 4.19 20.18 -22.06
N HIS A 590 4.13 19.91 -20.75
CA HIS A 590 4.87 18.81 -20.16
C HIS A 590 4.51 17.44 -20.75
N GLU A 591 3.23 17.19 -20.99
CA GLU A 591 2.79 15.91 -21.54
C GLU A 591 3.29 15.74 -22.99
N ASN A 592 3.29 16.80 -23.79
CA ASN A 592 3.87 16.78 -25.13
C ASN A 592 5.39 16.53 -25.09
N ALA A 593 6.12 17.16 -24.16
CA ALA A 593 7.55 16.93 -23.99
C ALA A 593 7.84 15.46 -23.66
N LYS A 594 7.07 14.85 -22.75
CA LYS A 594 7.18 13.42 -22.41
C LYS A 594 6.86 12.50 -23.57
N ILE A 595 5.78 12.78 -24.32
CA ILE A 595 5.41 11.99 -25.50
C ILE A 595 6.51 12.05 -26.55
N ALA A 596 7.07 13.23 -26.80
CA ALA A 596 8.13 13.43 -27.77
C ALA A 596 9.46 12.79 -27.31
N ALA A 597 9.83 12.91 -26.03
CA ALA A 597 11.01 12.24 -25.46
C ALA A 597 10.94 10.71 -25.61
N ASN A 598 9.77 10.11 -25.39
CA ASN A 598 9.56 8.67 -25.55
C ASN A 598 9.67 8.16 -26.99
N LYS A 599 9.58 9.06 -27.98
CA LYS A 599 9.71 8.75 -29.40
C LYS A 599 11.12 8.91 -29.95
N VAL A 600 12.07 9.39 -29.14
CA VAL A 600 13.48 9.46 -29.55
C VAL A 600 14.02 8.03 -29.66
N LEU A 601 14.49 7.66 -30.85
CA LEU A 601 15.07 6.36 -31.13
C LEU A 601 16.58 6.44 -30.93
N ILE A 602 17.13 5.50 -30.17
CA ILE A 602 18.56 5.45 -29.86
C ILE A 602 19.04 4.04 -30.15
N GLU A 603 20.05 3.94 -31.00
CA GLU A 603 20.72 2.69 -31.30
C GLU A 603 21.93 2.53 -30.39
N TYR A 604 22.06 1.34 -29.82
CA TYR A 604 23.10 1.01 -28.84
C TYR A 604 23.92 -0.20 -29.32
N GLU A 605 25.21 -0.17 -29.03
CA GLU A 605 26.08 -1.35 -28.95
C GLU A 605 26.32 -1.67 -27.47
N GLU A 606 25.82 -2.82 -26.98
CA GLU A 606 25.96 -3.20 -25.57
C GLU A 606 27.42 -3.53 -25.23
N LEU A 607 27.86 -3.08 -24.05
CA LEU A 607 29.20 -3.30 -23.51
C LEU A 607 29.14 -4.19 -22.26
N PRO A 608 30.24 -4.85 -21.87
CA PRO A 608 30.28 -5.68 -20.66
C PRO A 608 29.97 -4.86 -19.38
N ALA A 609 28.98 -5.32 -18.61
CA ALA A 609 28.51 -4.64 -17.40
C ALA A 609 29.22 -5.13 -16.12
N ILE A 610 29.43 -4.21 -15.19
CA ILE A 610 29.80 -4.49 -13.80
C ILE A 610 28.65 -3.99 -12.92
N LEU A 611 27.90 -4.91 -12.30
CA LEU A 611 26.66 -4.62 -11.59
C LEU A 611 26.75 -4.88 -10.08
N SER A 612 27.69 -5.74 -9.65
CA SER A 612 27.88 -6.07 -8.24
C SER A 612 29.24 -5.61 -7.69
N ILE A 613 29.30 -5.37 -6.37
CA ILE A 613 30.56 -5.08 -5.68
C ILE A 613 31.59 -6.20 -5.93
N ARG A 614 31.15 -7.46 -5.98
CA ARG A 614 32.03 -8.61 -6.25
C ARG A 614 32.62 -8.56 -7.66
N GLU A 615 31.80 -8.23 -8.66
CA GLU A 615 32.29 -8.05 -10.04
C GLU A 615 33.27 -6.88 -10.13
N ALA A 616 33.00 -5.77 -9.43
CA ALA A 616 33.90 -4.62 -9.38
C ALA A 616 35.26 -4.99 -8.76
N VAL A 617 35.25 -5.73 -7.65
CA VAL A 617 36.48 -6.23 -7.01
C VAL A 617 37.25 -7.18 -7.93
N ASN A 618 36.56 -8.15 -8.54
CA ASN A 618 37.20 -9.11 -9.45
C ASN A 618 37.79 -8.46 -10.70
N SER A 619 37.22 -7.35 -11.16
CA SER A 619 37.67 -6.61 -12.34
C SER A 619 38.61 -5.45 -12.00
N CYS A 620 38.99 -5.29 -10.73
CA CYS A 620 39.76 -4.15 -10.22
C CYS A 620 39.17 -2.77 -10.63
N SER A 621 37.85 -2.68 -10.73
CA SER A 621 37.13 -1.48 -11.18
C SER A 621 36.78 -0.59 -9.98
N PHE A 622 37.74 0.24 -9.56
CA PHE A 622 37.58 1.17 -8.44
C PHE A 622 37.75 2.63 -8.87
N PHE A 623 37.15 3.55 -8.12
CA PHE A 623 37.46 4.97 -8.28
C PHE A 623 38.91 5.24 -7.88
N SER A 624 39.62 6.06 -8.65
CA SER A 624 41.01 6.43 -8.35
C SER A 624 41.11 7.28 -7.09
N ASN A 625 42.18 7.09 -6.31
CA ASN A 625 42.46 7.85 -5.07
C ASN A 625 41.40 7.72 -3.96
N THR A 626 40.61 6.65 -3.94
CA THR A 626 39.58 6.42 -2.91
C THR A 626 39.94 5.38 -1.85
N GLU A 627 41.13 4.76 -1.93
CA GLU A 627 41.59 3.85 -0.88
C GLU A 627 41.78 4.63 0.42
N LYS A 628 41.02 4.25 1.44
CA LYS A 628 41.08 4.84 2.77
C LYS A 628 41.35 3.72 3.76
N CYS A 629 42.50 3.76 4.41
CA CYS A 629 42.88 2.81 5.43
C CYS A 629 43.11 3.54 6.76
N LEU A 630 42.55 3.01 7.84
CA LEU A 630 42.79 3.47 9.20
C LEU A 630 43.25 2.28 10.02
N VAL A 631 44.52 2.29 10.43
CA VAL A 631 45.13 1.24 11.26
C VAL A 631 45.54 1.85 12.59
N LYS A 632 45.29 1.13 13.69
CA LYS A 632 45.70 1.52 15.03
C LYS A 632 46.31 0.32 15.76
N GLY A 633 47.58 0.45 16.15
CA GLY A 633 48.34 -0.64 16.78
C GLY A 633 48.88 -1.66 15.78
N ASP A 634 49.44 -2.76 16.29
CA ASP A 634 49.97 -3.87 15.50
C ASP A 634 48.99 -5.06 15.54
N VAL A 635 48.10 -5.08 14.55
CA VAL A 635 47.05 -6.10 14.42
C VAL A 635 47.66 -7.47 14.10
N GLU A 636 48.72 -7.49 13.30
CA GLU A 636 49.37 -8.73 12.85
C GLU A 636 50.07 -9.43 14.02
N TRP A 637 50.83 -8.67 14.83
CA TRP A 637 51.42 -9.19 16.05
C TRP A 637 50.36 -9.74 17.02
N CYS A 638 49.21 -9.07 17.14
CA CYS A 638 48.13 -9.52 18.03
C CYS A 638 47.55 -10.89 17.61
N PHE A 639 47.39 -11.11 16.29
CA PHE A 639 46.96 -12.41 15.77
C PHE A 639 48.05 -13.49 15.91
N GLN A 640 49.33 -13.14 15.71
CA GLN A 640 50.43 -14.10 15.74
C GLN A 640 50.94 -14.45 17.14
N SER A 641 50.84 -13.53 18.11
CA SER A 641 51.37 -13.69 19.47
C SER A 641 50.59 -14.67 20.36
N GLY A 642 49.46 -15.18 19.88
CA GLY A 642 48.54 -15.99 20.69
C GLY A 642 47.80 -15.18 21.75
N ALA A 643 47.84 -13.85 21.69
CA ALA A 643 47.13 -12.96 22.62
C ALA A 643 45.60 -12.99 22.43
N CYS A 644 45.11 -13.49 21.30
CA CYS A 644 43.69 -13.64 21.01
C CYS A 644 43.20 -15.05 21.35
N ASP A 645 42.27 -15.19 22.31
CA ASP A 645 41.69 -16.50 22.68
C ASP A 645 40.85 -17.12 21.57
N LYS A 646 40.21 -16.29 20.72
CA LYS A 646 39.36 -16.70 19.60
C LYS A 646 39.43 -15.70 18.46
N ILE A 647 39.41 -16.21 17.23
CA ILE A 647 39.30 -15.43 16.00
C ILE A 647 37.97 -15.79 15.34
N THR A 648 37.22 -14.78 14.88
CA THR A 648 35.95 -14.97 14.18
C THR A 648 35.97 -14.16 12.91
N GLU A 649 35.65 -14.82 11.80
CA GLU A 649 35.57 -14.22 10.48
C GLU A 649 34.14 -14.27 9.96
N GLY A 650 33.75 -13.26 9.20
CA GLY A 650 32.42 -13.19 8.62
C GLY A 650 32.31 -12.09 7.58
N MET A 651 31.35 -12.24 6.68
CA MET A 651 31.00 -11.25 5.67
C MET A 651 29.56 -10.83 5.88
N PHE A 652 29.30 -9.52 5.88
CA PHE A 652 27.95 -8.97 5.88
C PHE A 652 27.75 -8.08 4.67
N LYS A 653 26.54 -8.09 4.12
CA LYS A 653 26.12 -7.18 3.05
C LYS A 653 25.07 -6.24 3.63
N LEU A 654 25.31 -4.95 3.49
CA LEU A 654 24.30 -3.92 3.76
C LEU A 654 23.80 -3.41 2.41
N GLU A 655 22.49 -3.49 2.18
CA GLU A 655 21.89 -2.98 0.95
C GLU A 655 21.55 -1.50 1.05
N ASP A 656 21.46 -0.85 -0.10
CA ASP A 656 21.25 0.60 -0.21
C ASP A 656 19.88 1.05 0.29
N LYS A 657 19.80 2.34 0.63
CA LYS A 657 18.55 3.03 0.98
C LYS A 657 18.28 4.14 -0.03
N SER A 658 17.12 4.11 -0.67
CA SER A 658 16.69 5.23 -1.52
C SER A 658 16.26 6.44 -0.68
N ILE A 659 16.70 7.62 -1.09
CA ILE A 659 16.23 8.89 -0.53
C ILE A 659 14.86 9.18 -1.16
N PHE A 660 13.79 8.75 -0.48
CA PHE A 660 12.42 8.99 -0.93
C PHE A 660 11.91 10.36 -0.42
N THR A 661 12.15 11.44 -1.16
CA THR A 661 11.61 12.79 -0.86
C THR A 661 10.23 12.99 -1.51
N TRP A 662 9.32 13.67 -0.79
CA TRP A 662 7.92 13.87 -1.22
C TRP A 662 7.76 14.93 -2.31
N SER A 663 8.46 16.06 -2.18
CA SER A 663 8.86 16.78 -3.37
C SER A 663 9.90 15.89 -4.02
N ARG A 664 9.60 15.41 -5.22
CA ARG A 664 10.48 14.51 -5.97
C ARG A 664 11.86 15.10 -6.30
N ILE A 665 12.41 16.14 -5.65
CA ILE A 665 13.66 16.91 -5.92
C ILE A 665 13.48 18.19 -6.79
N ALA A 666 12.33 18.87 -6.83
CA ALA A 666 12.20 20.15 -7.56
C ALA A 666 13.23 21.19 -7.06
N VAL A 667 14.25 21.45 -7.90
CA VAL A 667 15.38 22.38 -7.69
C VAL A 667 16.18 22.17 -6.40
N TRP A 668 16.76 20.98 -6.26
CA TRP A 668 18.17 20.80 -5.86
C TRP A 668 18.66 19.40 -6.29
N PHE A 669 19.14 19.30 -7.54
CA PHE A 669 19.89 18.19 -8.18
C PHE A 669 19.20 16.84 -8.56
N GLY A 670 17.86 16.72 -8.62
CA GLY A 670 17.21 15.46 -9.09
C GLY A 670 15.74 15.50 -9.53
N GLN A 671 15.01 16.61 -9.29
CA GLN A 671 13.69 17.05 -9.81
C GLN A 671 13.73 17.92 -11.01
N LEU A 672 14.83 18.68 -11.02
CA LEU A 672 15.06 19.78 -11.94
C LEU A 672 14.81 19.34 -13.37
N MET A 673 15.07 18.07 -13.65
CA MET A 673 15.09 17.56 -15.00
C MET A 673 13.75 16.94 -15.45
N MET A 674 12.77 16.73 -14.56
CA MET A 674 11.47 16.13 -14.92
C MET A 674 10.35 17.15 -15.15
N GLU A 675 10.60 18.45 -14.97
CA GLU A 675 9.72 19.58 -15.33
C GLU A 675 10.60 20.84 -15.41
N MET A 676 11.44 20.94 -16.44
CA MET A 676 12.13 22.21 -16.70
C MET A 676 11.14 23.16 -17.38
N LYS A 677 10.84 24.27 -16.70
CA LYS A 677 10.15 25.42 -17.26
C LYS A 677 11.21 26.35 -17.86
N PHE A 678 11.24 26.48 -19.18
CA PHE A 678 12.12 27.42 -19.89
C PHE A 678 11.35 28.71 -20.17
N ILE A 679 12.00 29.86 -19.96
CA ILE A 679 11.48 31.20 -20.28
C ILE A 679 11.89 31.56 -21.70
#